data_AF-A0AAW1YI79-F1
#
_entry.id   AF-A0AAW1YI79-F1
#
_cell.length_a   1.000
_cell.length_b   1.000
_cell.length_c   1.000
_cell.angle_alpha   90.00
_cell.angle_beta   90.00
_cell.angle_gamma   90.00
#
_symmetry.space_group_name_H-M   'P 1'
#
loop_
_entity.id
_entity.type
_entity.pdbx_description
1 polymer ?
#
loop_
_entity_poly.entity_id
_entity_poly.type
_entity_poly.pdbx_seq_one_letter_code
_entity_poly.pdbx_strand_id
1 'polypeptide(L)'
;MTSPATASCGSKRSSYSHSSSLPEEDSRNGFVGGAMLPIFLNDLTRHGNHHSQDLVEVTLELDDDDDDIVVYSVAPVPNDLSEEAGTGILGRSLSATSRSIRRTLGRLIRSSSSRTVASSDSVDLALPAREARKLKAKLQRTRSSAQRALNGLRFISKTTGASDAEELWKQVEARFESLAVDGLLARADFGQCIGMADSEEFAEGIFDALARRRRQKITKITKQELRDFWLQISDQSFDARLQIFFDMADSNEDGRITREGVQELIMLSASANKLSKLKEQAEEYASLIMEELDPENFGYIELWQLEALLLQRDVYINYSRPLSTASVAWSQNLSSFRPKNLFRRINRSLQCLILGELAAGHKAAFEVIRYCLPVAKGAAETLKLNMALILLPVCRNMLTWLRSTRARCFLPFDDNINFHKMIAFAIAIGIIVHAGNHMACDFPRLVNSSPEEFASISSDFHGKQPTYKFLFTGPEGLTGILMVILIVISFTLAARRFRRNMVRLPAPLNKLTGFNAFWYSHHLLGLVYVLLLIHGSCLYFVHKWYQKTTWMYISVPLLLYIAERSIRTCRSKHYSVKILKASVLPGNVISLIMSKPSGFKYRSGQYIFLQCPTISPFEWHPFSITSAPGDEHLSVHIRTVGDWTQELKRVISEGDHSLSLVHQANFAQPQNMDDRRLCSQPKLFVDGPYGAPAQDYRNYDVLLLVGLGIGATPFVSILKDLLNSTRTAEEPMDSNTETSTSSDSLNSFTSSNLTPTDKKKSQRTTNAHFYWVTREPGSFEWFKGVMDEVAEMDHKSQIELHNYLTSVYEEGDARSTLITMVQALNHAKHGVDILSGTRVRTHFARPNWKEVFTKIASKHPFSTVGVFYCGMPMLAKELKMLSHELSHKTSTRFEFHKEYF
;
A
#
# COMPACT_ATOMS: atom_id res chain seq x y z
N MET A 1 18.43 -23.93 -92.26
CA MET A 1 19.56 -23.01 -92.44
C MET A 1 19.86 -22.39 -91.09
N THR A 2 20.66 -23.00 -90.21
CA THR A 2 22.10 -23.36 -90.27
C THR A 2 22.89 -22.40 -89.38
N SER A 3 23.52 -23.00 -88.38
CA SER A 3 24.67 -22.58 -87.56
C SER A 3 25.63 -21.60 -88.25
N PRO A 4 26.35 -20.74 -87.49
CA PRO A 4 27.39 -21.22 -86.56
C PRO A 4 27.25 -20.62 -85.14
N ALA A 5 27.70 -21.20 -84.01
CA ALA A 5 28.93 -21.95 -83.70
C ALA A 5 30.20 -21.04 -83.74
N THR A 6 31.15 -21.06 -82.80
CA THR A 6 31.30 -21.74 -81.50
C THR A 6 32.50 -21.13 -80.76
N ALA A 7 32.40 -20.87 -79.45
CA ALA A 7 33.51 -20.90 -78.48
C ALA A 7 32.94 -20.93 -77.04
N SER A 8 33.52 -21.75 -76.16
CA SER A 8 33.03 -22.09 -74.79
C SER A 8 34.19 -22.01 -73.77
N CYS A 9 34.07 -22.02 -72.44
CA CYS A 9 32.95 -22.01 -71.46
C CYS A 9 33.53 -21.42 -70.14
N GLY A 10 32.83 -21.16 -69.02
CA GLY A 10 31.43 -21.29 -68.61
C GLY A 10 31.33 -21.02 -67.09
N SER A 11 30.22 -20.51 -66.54
CA SER A 11 30.14 -20.11 -65.11
C SER A 11 28.72 -20.00 -64.53
N LYS A 12 28.56 -20.42 -63.26
CA LYS A 12 27.50 -20.11 -62.25
C LYS A 12 26.00 -20.41 -62.52
N ARG A 13 25.31 -20.73 -61.39
CA ARG A 13 23.87 -20.55 -61.04
C ARG A 13 22.81 -21.51 -61.60
N SER A 14 22.02 -22.16 -60.71
CA SER A 14 20.65 -21.68 -60.32
C SER A 14 19.94 -22.64 -59.31
N SER A 15 18.68 -22.34 -59.00
CA SER A 15 17.75 -22.83 -57.95
C SER A 15 16.97 -24.13 -58.24
N TYR A 16 16.46 -24.85 -57.21
CA TYR A 16 15.28 -25.76 -57.17
C TYR A 16 15.08 -26.27 -55.69
N SER A 17 14.11 -27.11 -55.29
CA SER A 17 12.62 -26.96 -55.24
C SER A 17 11.94 -28.09 -54.42
N HIS A 18 10.78 -27.80 -53.80
CA HIS A 18 9.59 -28.64 -53.51
C HIS A 18 9.62 -30.19 -53.24
N SER A 19 9.05 -30.56 -52.08
CA SER A 19 8.05 -31.63 -51.77
C SER A 19 8.25 -33.16 -51.95
N SER A 20 7.97 -33.87 -50.84
CA SER A 20 7.17 -35.11 -50.65
C SER A 20 7.52 -36.45 -51.33
N SER A 21 7.76 -37.50 -50.52
CA SER A 21 6.83 -38.63 -50.27
C SER A 21 7.47 -39.77 -49.44
N LEU A 22 6.69 -40.46 -48.59
CA LEU A 22 7.05 -41.73 -47.93
C LEU A 22 6.97 -42.92 -48.90
N PRO A 23 7.60 -44.06 -48.55
CA PRO A 23 7.01 -45.37 -48.75
C PRO A 23 6.88 -46.19 -47.45
N GLU A 24 6.13 -47.29 -47.53
CA GLU A 24 5.61 -48.10 -46.42
C GLU A 24 6.49 -49.29 -45.99
N GLU A 25 6.09 -49.87 -44.84
CA GLU A 25 6.28 -51.22 -44.26
C GLU A 25 7.24 -52.26 -44.88
N ASP A 26 8.13 -52.79 -44.01
CA ASP A 26 8.52 -54.21 -43.75
C ASP A 26 9.97 -54.26 -43.18
N SER A 27 10.43 -55.20 -42.33
CA SER A 27 9.75 -56.28 -41.60
C SER A 27 10.60 -56.76 -40.39
N ARG A 28 9.92 -57.11 -39.30
CA ARG A 28 10.17 -58.11 -38.22
C ARG A 28 11.56 -58.76 -37.95
N ASN A 29 11.72 -59.09 -36.65
CA ASN A 29 12.59 -60.08 -35.98
C ASN A 29 14.08 -59.70 -35.74
N GLY A 30 14.64 -59.93 -34.54
CA GLY A 30 14.00 -60.36 -33.30
C GLY A 30 14.96 -60.71 -32.15
N PHE A 31 14.37 -60.92 -30.97
CA PHE A 31 14.81 -61.80 -29.86
C PHE A 31 16.14 -61.56 -29.09
N VAL A 32 16.09 -61.97 -27.82
CA VAL A 32 17.15 -62.06 -26.79
C VAL A 32 17.44 -60.75 -26.02
N GLY A 33 17.42 -60.85 -24.69
CA GLY A 33 17.68 -59.74 -23.77
C GLY A 33 19.04 -59.83 -23.08
N GLY A 34 19.25 -59.03 -22.04
CA GLY A 34 20.40 -59.17 -21.13
C GLY A 34 21.23 -57.91 -20.92
N ALA A 35 20.90 -57.19 -19.85
CA ALA A 35 21.83 -56.63 -18.85
C ALA A 35 22.82 -55.49 -19.21
N MET A 36 23.26 -54.86 -18.11
CA MET A 36 24.42 -53.97 -17.93
C MET A 36 24.39 -52.56 -18.54
N LEU A 37 23.97 -51.60 -17.71
CA LEU A 37 24.80 -50.40 -17.43
C LEU A 37 24.58 -49.77 -16.02
N PRO A 38 24.73 -50.52 -14.91
CA PRO A 38 24.80 -49.95 -13.56
C PRO A 38 26.26 -49.69 -13.13
N ILE A 39 27.04 -48.93 -13.91
CA ILE A 39 28.45 -48.61 -13.59
C ILE A 39 28.75 -47.14 -13.95
N PHE A 40 28.29 -46.21 -13.10
CA PHE A 40 28.89 -44.86 -12.96
C PHE A 40 28.44 -44.12 -11.68
N LEU A 41 27.35 -44.53 -11.04
CA LEU A 41 26.84 -43.91 -9.80
C LEU A 41 27.21 -44.66 -8.50
N ASN A 42 27.91 -45.81 -8.58
CA ASN A 42 28.20 -46.64 -7.40
C ASN A 42 29.64 -46.49 -6.86
N ASP A 43 30.51 -45.73 -7.54
CA ASP A 43 31.95 -45.59 -7.21
C ASP A 43 32.27 -44.38 -6.31
N LEU A 44 31.28 -43.58 -5.92
CA LEU A 44 31.45 -42.48 -4.95
C LEU A 44 31.14 -42.86 -3.50
N THR A 45 30.63 -44.07 -3.25
CA THR A 45 30.14 -44.52 -1.93
C THR A 45 31.12 -45.40 -1.15
N ARG A 46 32.36 -45.56 -1.62
CA ARG A 46 33.31 -46.50 -0.97
C ARG A 46 34.78 -46.09 -1.04
N HIS A 47 35.15 -44.95 -0.46
CA HIS A 47 36.33 -44.82 0.42
C HIS A 47 36.48 -43.40 1.03
N GLY A 48 36.39 -43.31 2.37
CA GLY A 48 37.31 -42.46 3.17
C GLY A 48 37.05 -40.95 3.36
N ASN A 49 36.38 -40.64 4.48
CA ASN A 49 36.59 -39.49 5.38
C ASN A 49 36.29 -38.03 4.97
N HIS A 50 35.49 -37.39 5.84
CA HIS A 50 35.50 -35.97 6.23
C HIS A 50 35.56 -34.90 5.13
N HIS A 51 34.38 -34.53 4.60
CA HIS A 51 33.91 -33.13 4.60
C HIS A 51 32.43 -33.10 4.21
N SER A 52 31.54 -32.77 5.16
CA SER A 52 30.12 -32.52 4.89
C SER A 52 29.97 -31.12 4.28
N GLN A 53 29.69 -31.05 2.97
CA GLN A 53 29.28 -29.82 2.29
C GLN A 53 27.76 -29.65 2.41
N ASP A 54 27.31 -28.53 2.97
CA ASP A 54 25.90 -28.18 3.02
C ASP A 54 25.39 -27.83 1.61
N LEU A 55 24.57 -28.72 1.03
CA LEU A 55 23.86 -28.48 -0.21
C LEU A 55 22.54 -27.77 0.07
N VAL A 56 22.28 -26.70 -0.69
CA VAL A 56 21.15 -25.81 -0.50
C VAL A 56 20.30 -25.78 -1.77
N GLU A 57 19.00 -26.03 -1.64
CA GLU A 57 18.07 -25.93 -2.76
C GLU A 57 17.67 -24.47 -2.98
N VAL A 58 17.87 -23.99 -4.21
CA VAL A 58 17.54 -22.62 -4.64
C VAL A 58 16.55 -22.68 -5.78
N THR A 59 15.31 -22.25 -5.52
CA THR A 59 14.25 -22.22 -6.53
C THR A 59 14.21 -20.83 -7.18
N LEU A 60 14.32 -20.78 -8.50
CA LEU A 60 14.23 -19.57 -9.32
C LEU A 60 12.98 -19.66 -10.19
N GLU A 61 12.12 -18.64 -10.15
CA GLU A 61 10.93 -18.54 -11.02
C GLU A 61 11.10 -17.34 -11.96
N LEU A 62 10.81 -17.56 -13.25
CA LEU A 62 10.79 -16.54 -14.30
C LEU A 62 9.33 -16.15 -14.55
N ASP A 63 9.00 -14.87 -14.37
CA ASP A 63 7.64 -14.35 -14.59
C ASP A 63 7.58 -13.61 -15.94
N ASP A 64 6.81 -14.15 -16.91
CA ASP A 64 6.69 -13.66 -18.29
C ASP A 64 6.13 -12.22 -18.40
N ASP A 65 5.60 -11.64 -17.31
CA ASP A 65 4.91 -10.34 -17.31
C ASP A 65 5.76 -9.12 -16.83
N ASP A 66 6.93 -9.29 -16.20
CA ASP A 66 7.71 -8.17 -15.60
C ASP A 66 9.27 -8.22 -15.82
N ASP A 67 9.85 -9.20 -16.54
CA ASP A 67 11.31 -9.32 -16.87
C ASP A 67 12.31 -9.40 -15.66
N ASP A 68 11.82 -9.55 -14.42
CA ASP A 68 12.64 -9.62 -13.20
C ASP A 68 12.85 -11.07 -12.72
N ILE A 69 14.11 -11.49 -12.51
CA ILE A 69 14.46 -12.78 -11.87
C ILE A 69 14.44 -12.61 -10.34
N VAL A 70 13.65 -13.43 -9.63
CA VAL A 70 13.54 -13.38 -8.17
C VAL A 70 13.86 -14.74 -7.54
N VAL A 71 14.70 -14.73 -6.51
CA VAL A 71 14.97 -15.93 -5.68
C VAL A 71 13.76 -16.20 -4.81
N TYR A 72 13.08 -17.34 -5.03
CA TYR A 72 11.81 -17.66 -4.40
C TYR A 72 11.99 -18.24 -2.99
N SER A 73 12.95 -19.14 -2.83
CA SER A 73 13.34 -19.73 -1.54
C SER A 73 14.76 -20.28 -1.57
N VAL A 74 15.37 -20.32 -0.38
CA VAL A 74 16.67 -20.93 -0.10
C VAL A 74 16.45 -21.82 1.11
N ALA A 75 16.48 -23.14 0.93
CA ALA A 75 16.10 -24.10 1.98
C ALA A 75 17.20 -25.16 2.19
N PRO A 76 17.56 -25.47 3.45
CA PRO A 76 18.36 -26.66 3.76
C PRO A 76 17.49 -27.92 3.61
N VAL A 77 18.08 -29.00 3.12
CA VAL A 77 17.41 -30.30 3.01
C VAL A 77 17.07 -30.82 4.42
N PRO A 78 15.82 -31.22 4.72
CA PRO A 78 15.47 -31.74 6.04
C PRO A 78 16.12 -33.11 6.30
N ASN A 79 16.86 -33.24 7.39
CA ASN A 79 17.23 -34.54 7.95
C ASN A 79 16.09 -35.00 8.88
N ASP A 80 15.31 -35.99 8.44
CA ASP A 80 14.28 -36.65 9.25
C ASP A 80 14.92 -37.51 10.36
N LEU A 81 15.03 -36.98 11.57
CA LEU A 81 15.03 -37.77 12.80
C LEU A 81 14.23 -37.07 13.91
N SER A 82 13.28 -37.82 14.47
CA SER A 82 12.29 -37.40 15.47
C SER A 82 12.76 -37.57 16.92
N GLU A 83 12.36 -36.68 17.82
CA GLU A 83 12.22 -36.99 19.26
C GLU A 83 10.96 -36.32 19.85
N GLU A 84 10.15 -37.12 20.56
CA GLU A 84 9.01 -36.67 21.38
C GLU A 84 9.44 -36.51 22.84
N ALA A 85 8.97 -35.46 23.55
CA ALA A 85 8.65 -35.54 24.99
C ALA A 85 7.97 -34.26 25.54
N GLY A 86 7.04 -34.43 26.50
CA GLY A 86 6.87 -33.46 27.60
C GLY A 86 5.56 -32.65 27.67
N THR A 87 4.45 -33.28 28.07
CA THR A 87 3.16 -32.61 28.33
C THR A 87 3.03 -32.04 29.76
N GLY A 88 2.81 -30.72 29.86
CA GLY A 88 1.80 -30.06 30.72
C GLY A 88 1.93 -30.05 32.26
N ILE A 89 2.12 -28.86 32.86
CA ILE A 89 1.67 -28.54 34.24
C ILE A 89 1.02 -27.13 34.33
N LEU A 90 -0.26 -27.12 34.68
CA LEU A 90 -1.07 -26.08 35.37
C LEU A 90 -0.74 -24.57 35.21
N GLY A 91 -1.55 -23.88 34.39
CA GLY A 91 -1.80 -22.45 34.55
C GLY A 91 -2.80 -22.15 35.69
N ARG A 92 -2.39 -21.37 36.70
CA ARG A 92 -3.28 -20.89 37.78
C ARG A 92 -3.30 -19.35 37.86
N SER A 93 -4.44 -18.77 37.44
CA SER A 93 -5.02 -17.50 37.92
C SER A 93 -4.10 -16.28 38.14
N LEU A 94 -3.89 -15.47 37.10
CA LEU A 94 -3.25 -14.14 37.19
C LEU A 94 -4.18 -12.98 37.66
N SER A 95 -5.46 -13.26 37.97
CA SER A 95 -6.45 -12.22 38.32
C SER A 95 -6.38 -11.71 39.77
N ALA A 96 -5.61 -12.38 40.64
CA ALA A 96 -5.45 -11.99 42.04
C ALA A 96 -4.38 -10.90 42.23
N THR A 97 -3.26 -10.99 41.51
CA THR A 97 -2.10 -10.09 41.61
C THR A 97 -2.45 -8.64 41.19
N SER A 98 -3.31 -8.48 40.18
CA SER A 98 -3.75 -7.17 39.66
C SER A 98 -4.46 -6.31 40.73
N ARG A 99 -5.27 -6.91 41.61
CA ARG A 99 -6.02 -6.17 42.66
C ARG A 99 -5.15 -5.75 43.86
N SER A 100 -4.00 -6.37 44.07
CA SER A 100 -3.06 -5.99 45.12
C SER A 100 -2.29 -4.71 44.74
N ILE A 101 -1.72 -4.69 43.53
CA ILE A 101 -0.84 -3.60 43.06
C ILE A 101 -1.58 -2.27 42.94
N ARG A 102 -2.85 -2.27 42.53
CA ARG A 102 -3.70 -1.06 42.44
C ARG A 102 -3.90 -0.38 43.81
N ARG A 103 -3.84 -1.13 44.92
CA ARG A 103 -3.94 -0.58 46.29
C ARG A 103 -2.61 -0.03 46.79
N THR A 104 -1.48 -0.57 46.32
CA THR A 104 -0.15 -0.09 46.71
C THR A 104 0.17 1.25 46.05
N LEU A 105 -0.13 1.41 44.75
CA LEU A 105 0.09 2.68 44.04
C LEU A 105 -0.81 3.80 44.59
N GLY A 106 -2.09 3.50 44.86
CA GLY A 106 -3.04 4.47 45.42
C GLY A 106 -2.72 4.96 46.84
N ARG A 107 -1.79 4.31 47.58
CA ARG A 107 -1.26 4.82 48.85
C ARG A 107 -0.07 5.77 48.69
N LEU A 108 0.76 5.58 47.66
CA LEU A 108 1.91 6.45 47.38
C LEU A 108 1.51 7.80 46.78
N ILE A 109 0.39 7.85 46.04
CA ILE A 109 -0.07 9.06 45.34
C ILE A 109 -0.76 10.08 46.28
N ARG A 110 -1.00 9.75 47.56
CA ARG A 110 -1.78 10.59 48.49
C ARG A 110 -0.96 11.44 49.47
N SER A 111 0.37 11.48 49.33
CA SER A 111 1.28 12.16 50.27
C SER A 111 2.24 13.15 49.58
N SER A 112 1.73 13.98 48.68
CA SER A 112 2.52 15.00 47.96
C SER A 112 1.78 16.34 47.85
N SER A 113 1.61 17.01 48.99
CA SER A 113 1.29 18.45 49.03
C SER A 113 1.88 19.14 50.25
N SER A 114 3.21 19.32 50.25
CA SER A 114 3.89 20.37 51.01
C SER A 114 5.27 20.63 50.42
N ARG A 115 5.47 21.80 49.80
CA ARG A 115 6.82 22.31 49.51
C ARG A 115 7.48 22.67 50.85
N THR A 116 8.50 21.92 51.25
CA THR A 116 9.37 22.28 52.38
C THR A 116 10.83 22.16 51.94
N VAL A 117 11.60 23.21 52.22
CA VAL A 117 13.05 23.25 52.00
C VAL A 117 13.70 22.13 52.81
N ALA A 118 14.62 21.38 52.20
CA ALA A 118 15.26 20.24 52.86
C ALA A 118 16.16 20.69 54.02
N SER A 119 15.88 20.19 55.22
CA SER A 119 16.84 20.16 56.34
C SER A 119 17.61 18.84 56.33
N SER A 120 18.67 18.76 57.13
CA SER A 120 19.55 17.57 57.27
C SER A 120 18.80 16.25 57.49
N ASP A 121 17.67 16.30 58.19
CA ASP A 121 17.00 15.13 58.75
C ASP A 121 16.24 14.30 57.69
N SER A 122 16.08 14.81 56.46
CA SER A 122 15.45 14.05 55.37
C SER A 122 16.38 13.03 54.71
N VAL A 123 17.70 13.14 54.88
CA VAL A 123 18.68 12.27 54.20
C VAL A 123 18.80 10.89 54.87
N ASP A 124 18.73 10.85 56.21
CA ASP A 124 18.92 9.62 57.01
C ASP A 124 17.83 8.56 56.77
N LEU A 125 16.62 8.97 56.36
CA LEU A 125 15.53 8.06 56.00
C LEU A 125 15.54 7.66 54.51
N ALA A 126 16.18 8.44 53.65
CA ALA A 126 16.22 8.21 52.21
C ALA A 126 17.19 7.09 51.81
N LEU A 127 18.37 7.04 52.44
CA LEU A 127 19.41 6.04 52.15
C LEU A 127 18.93 4.58 52.39
N PRO A 128 18.30 4.23 53.53
CA PRO A 128 17.74 2.89 53.73
C PRO A 128 16.65 2.52 52.71
N ALA A 129 15.85 3.49 52.28
CA ALA A 129 14.79 3.28 51.28
C ALA A 129 15.37 3.00 49.88
N ARG A 130 16.47 3.66 49.50
CA ARG A 130 17.21 3.42 48.25
C ARG A 130 17.81 2.01 48.23
N GLU A 131 18.50 1.62 49.30
CA GLU A 131 19.10 0.29 49.42
C GLU A 131 18.05 -0.85 49.48
N ALA A 132 16.90 -0.63 50.15
CA ALA A 132 15.78 -1.58 50.10
C ALA A 132 15.23 -1.77 48.66
N ARG A 133 15.19 -0.70 47.85
CA ARG A 133 14.82 -0.77 46.43
C ARG A 133 15.87 -1.49 45.59
N LYS A 134 17.15 -1.24 45.82
CA LYS A 134 18.29 -1.90 45.17
C LYS A 134 18.29 -3.41 45.44
N LEU A 135 18.03 -3.82 46.68
CA LEU A 135 17.86 -5.23 47.05
C LEU A 135 16.65 -5.87 46.35
N LYS A 136 15.52 -5.15 46.29
CA LYS A 136 14.30 -5.60 45.59
C LYS A 136 14.51 -5.73 44.07
N ALA A 137 15.25 -4.81 43.44
CA ALA A 137 15.60 -4.89 42.02
C ALA A 137 16.42 -6.15 41.72
N LYS A 138 17.46 -6.41 42.53
CA LYS A 138 18.26 -7.66 42.45
C LYS A 138 17.39 -8.92 42.62
N LEU A 139 16.43 -8.92 43.55
CA LEU A 139 15.48 -10.03 43.75
C LEU A 139 14.49 -10.23 42.59
N GLN A 140 14.18 -9.19 41.80
CA GLN A 140 13.30 -9.29 40.63
C GLN A 140 14.04 -9.71 39.34
N ARG A 141 15.37 -9.81 39.35
CA ARG A 141 16.18 -10.23 38.21
C ARG A 141 16.07 -11.75 37.95
N THR A 142 14.99 -12.16 37.30
CA THR A 142 14.80 -13.56 36.85
C THR A 142 15.49 -13.83 35.52
N ARG A 143 15.87 -15.09 35.26
CA ARG A 143 16.41 -15.50 33.94
C ARG A 143 15.46 -15.17 32.79
N SER A 144 14.13 -15.25 33.00
CA SER A 144 13.11 -14.91 31.99
C SER A 144 13.02 -13.40 31.71
N SER A 145 13.15 -12.55 32.72
CA SER A 145 13.14 -11.08 32.53
C SER A 145 14.43 -10.59 31.90
N ALA A 146 15.58 -11.13 32.31
CA ALA A 146 16.85 -10.88 31.63
C ALA A 146 16.80 -11.35 30.17
N GLN A 147 16.26 -12.55 29.88
CA GLN A 147 16.15 -13.06 28.51
C GLN A 147 15.25 -12.18 27.61
N ARG A 148 14.22 -11.54 28.17
CA ARG A 148 13.40 -10.56 27.43
C ARG A 148 14.12 -9.23 27.25
N ALA A 149 14.91 -8.81 28.24
CA ALA A 149 15.74 -7.60 28.14
C ALA A 149 16.92 -7.73 27.15
N LEU A 150 17.42 -8.94 26.86
CA LEU A 150 18.42 -9.21 25.79
C LEU A 150 17.97 -8.73 24.40
N ASN A 151 16.66 -8.67 24.15
CA ASN A 151 16.11 -8.15 22.88
C ASN A 151 16.17 -6.61 22.81
N GLY A 152 16.36 -5.94 23.95
CA GLY A 152 16.65 -4.51 24.08
C GLY A 152 18.15 -4.20 24.03
N LEU A 153 18.50 -2.94 23.79
CA LEU A 153 19.87 -2.45 23.67
C LEU A 153 20.73 -3.15 22.59
N ARG A 154 20.13 -3.65 21.50
CA ARG A 154 20.87 -4.12 20.32
C ARG A 154 21.54 -2.93 19.62
N PHE A 155 22.86 -2.86 19.64
CA PHE A 155 23.63 -1.87 18.85
C PHE A 155 23.73 -2.25 17.36
N ILE A 156 23.69 -3.55 17.06
CA ILE A 156 23.76 -4.11 15.70
C ILE A 156 22.48 -4.92 15.44
N SER A 157 21.82 -4.67 14.30
CA SER A 157 20.44 -5.15 14.05
C SER A 157 20.30 -6.57 13.52
N LYS A 158 21.40 -7.31 13.29
CA LYS A 158 21.42 -8.50 12.40
C LYS A 158 22.25 -9.71 12.85
N THR A 159 22.71 -9.78 14.10
CA THR A 159 23.49 -10.92 14.58
C THR A 159 22.60 -12.07 15.09
N THR A 160 22.28 -13.02 14.20
CA THR A 160 21.50 -14.25 14.48
C THR A 160 22.33 -15.52 14.36
N GLY A 161 23.63 -15.46 14.65
CA GLY A 161 24.52 -16.62 14.66
C GLY A 161 25.97 -16.25 14.94
N ALA A 162 26.78 -17.24 15.33
CA ALA A 162 28.23 -17.08 15.43
C ALA A 162 28.90 -17.04 14.04
N SER A 163 28.32 -17.69 13.04
CA SER A 163 28.67 -17.57 11.62
C SER A 163 28.57 -16.13 11.12
N ASP A 164 27.44 -15.50 11.42
CA ASP A 164 27.06 -14.18 10.90
C ASP A 164 27.98 -13.08 11.44
N ALA A 165 28.50 -13.26 12.67
CA ALA A 165 29.39 -12.29 13.32
C ALA A 165 30.73 -12.12 12.60
N GLU A 166 31.31 -13.22 12.07
CA GLU A 166 32.56 -13.17 11.32
C GLU A 166 32.36 -12.62 9.89
N GLU A 167 31.21 -12.90 9.25
CA GLU A 167 30.86 -12.28 7.97
C GLU A 167 30.63 -10.76 8.13
N LEU A 168 29.95 -10.34 9.19
CA LEU A 168 29.78 -8.91 9.50
C LEU A 168 31.11 -8.24 9.83
N TRP A 169 32.03 -8.92 10.53
CA TRP A 169 33.39 -8.39 10.75
C TRP A 169 34.14 -8.17 9.43
N LYS A 170 34.10 -9.12 8.48
CA LYS A 170 34.73 -8.92 7.14
C LYS A 170 34.20 -7.69 6.41
N GLN A 171 32.93 -7.35 6.58
CA GLN A 171 32.35 -6.13 6.00
C GLN A 171 32.84 -4.85 6.71
N VAL A 172 33.07 -4.90 8.03
CA VAL A 172 33.68 -3.80 8.80
C VAL A 172 35.15 -3.62 8.41
N GLU A 173 35.88 -4.73 8.30
CA GLU A 173 37.28 -4.79 7.87
C GLU A 173 37.48 -4.19 6.47
N ALA A 174 36.67 -4.57 5.49
CA ALA A 174 36.70 -3.97 4.15
C ALA A 174 36.37 -2.46 4.15
N ARG A 175 35.48 -1.99 5.05
CA ARG A 175 35.20 -0.56 5.21
C ARG A 175 36.34 0.18 5.92
N PHE A 176 37.01 -0.44 6.89
CA PHE A 176 38.22 0.11 7.50
C PHE A 176 39.31 0.34 6.45
N GLU A 177 39.56 -0.65 5.59
CA GLU A 177 40.56 -0.54 4.51
C GLU A 177 40.22 0.54 3.47
N SER A 178 38.95 0.90 3.31
CA SER A 178 38.51 2.00 2.45
C SER A 178 38.51 3.39 3.11
N LEU A 179 38.52 3.47 4.45
CA LEU A 179 38.35 4.74 5.20
C LEU A 179 39.59 5.13 6.01
N ALA A 180 40.46 4.18 6.35
CA ALA A 180 41.67 4.44 7.13
C ALA A 180 42.72 5.17 6.29
N VAL A 181 43.31 6.21 6.87
CA VAL A 181 44.45 6.95 6.31
C VAL A 181 45.68 6.57 7.14
N ASP A 182 46.76 6.15 6.47
CA ASP A 182 47.99 5.65 7.09
C ASP A 182 47.77 4.49 8.09
N GLY A 183 46.74 3.65 7.84
CA GLY A 183 46.38 2.53 8.71
C GLY A 183 45.63 2.92 9.99
N LEU A 184 45.15 4.17 10.09
CA LEU A 184 44.39 4.70 11.21
C LEU A 184 43.02 5.22 10.75
N LEU A 185 41.95 4.82 11.45
CA LEU A 185 40.58 5.31 11.25
C LEU A 185 40.28 6.45 12.23
N ALA A 186 39.76 7.59 11.77
CA ALA A 186 39.41 8.69 12.66
C ALA A 186 38.07 8.47 13.38
N ARG A 187 37.88 9.17 14.51
CA ARG A 187 36.64 9.15 15.31
C ARG A 187 35.36 9.39 14.49
N ALA A 188 35.39 10.35 13.56
CA ALA A 188 34.23 10.66 12.71
C ALA A 188 33.87 9.49 11.76
N ASP A 189 34.88 8.83 11.18
CA ASP A 189 34.69 7.73 10.23
C ASP A 189 34.27 6.41 10.92
N PHE A 190 34.37 6.34 12.26
CA PHE A 190 34.00 5.17 13.05
C PHE A 190 32.56 4.71 12.79
N GLY A 191 31.61 5.65 12.80
CA GLY A 191 30.19 5.37 12.54
C GLY A 191 29.97 4.75 11.16
N GLN A 192 30.64 5.28 10.14
CA GLN A 192 30.58 4.72 8.79
C GLN A 192 31.20 3.32 8.71
N CYS A 193 32.33 3.10 9.39
CA CYS A 193 33.04 1.82 9.42
C CYS A 193 32.21 0.70 10.06
N ILE A 194 31.57 0.95 11.22
CA ILE A 194 30.74 -0.07 11.90
C ILE A 194 29.33 -0.26 11.30
N GLY A 195 28.97 0.51 10.26
CA GLY A 195 27.66 0.43 9.60
C GLY A 195 26.56 1.27 10.26
N MET A 196 26.94 2.28 11.06
CA MET A 196 26.06 3.25 11.73
C MET A 196 26.12 4.65 11.07
N ALA A 197 26.39 4.72 9.76
CA ALA A 197 26.51 5.98 8.99
C ALA A 197 25.28 6.89 9.06
N ASP A 198 24.08 6.35 9.32
CA ASP A 198 22.85 7.14 9.49
C ASP A 198 22.75 7.83 10.87
N SER A 199 23.65 7.53 11.81
CA SER A 199 23.61 7.93 13.22
C SER A 199 25.01 8.20 13.79
N GLU A 200 25.77 9.07 13.13
CA GLU A 200 27.17 9.40 13.44
C GLU A 200 27.37 9.83 14.89
N GLU A 201 26.66 10.87 15.37
CA GLU A 201 26.74 11.37 16.76
C GLU A 201 26.59 10.25 17.82
N PHE A 202 25.68 9.29 17.59
CA PHE A 202 25.46 8.16 18.49
C PHE A 202 26.61 7.14 18.43
N ALA A 203 27.17 6.91 17.24
CA ALA A 203 28.33 6.03 17.08
C ALA A 203 29.61 6.65 17.67
N GLU A 204 29.77 7.98 17.59
CA GLU A 204 30.83 8.71 18.30
C GLU A 204 30.68 8.59 19.82
N GLY A 205 29.45 8.67 20.36
CA GLY A 205 29.20 8.41 21.78
C GLY A 205 29.62 7.00 22.23
N ILE A 206 29.39 5.97 21.40
CA ILE A 206 29.89 4.60 21.65
C ILE A 206 31.43 4.57 21.61
N PHE A 207 32.05 5.21 20.62
CA PHE A 207 33.52 5.28 20.51
C PHE A 207 34.13 5.92 21.76
N ASP A 208 33.60 7.06 22.20
CA ASP A 208 34.11 7.79 23.35
C ASP A 208 33.93 7.00 24.65
N ALA A 209 32.82 6.28 24.82
CA ALA A 209 32.60 5.36 25.94
C ALA A 209 33.62 4.20 25.97
N LEU A 210 33.86 3.55 24.83
CA LEU A 210 34.83 2.45 24.72
C LEU A 210 36.29 2.93 24.89
N ALA A 211 36.61 4.14 24.45
CA ALA A 211 37.92 4.77 24.64
C ALA A 211 38.15 5.17 26.12
N ARG A 212 37.14 5.78 26.78
CA ARG A 212 37.14 6.04 28.23
C ARG A 212 37.37 4.77 29.04
N ARG A 213 36.68 3.67 28.70
CA ARG A 213 36.85 2.37 29.37
C ARG A 213 38.27 1.80 29.30
N ARG A 214 39.09 2.21 28.31
CA ARG A 214 40.53 1.88 28.21
C ARG A 214 41.46 2.90 28.89
N ARG A 215 40.92 4.00 29.43
CA ARG A 215 41.63 5.18 29.95
C ARG A 215 42.49 5.90 28.91
N GLN A 216 42.06 5.90 27.65
CA GLN A 216 42.82 6.48 26.54
C GLN A 216 41.99 7.56 25.83
N LYS A 217 42.50 8.81 25.77
CA LYS A 217 41.95 9.87 24.91
C LYS A 217 42.42 9.68 23.47
N ILE A 218 41.83 8.71 22.78
CA ILE A 218 42.16 8.37 21.39
C ILE A 218 41.25 9.16 20.44
N THR A 219 41.83 9.72 19.37
CA THR A 219 41.09 10.36 18.27
C THR A 219 41.16 9.59 16.96
N LYS A 220 42.05 8.58 16.86
CA LYS A 220 42.18 7.66 15.74
C LYS A 220 42.55 6.26 16.22
N ILE A 221 41.88 5.21 15.72
CA ILE A 221 42.12 3.81 16.11
C ILE A 221 42.77 2.99 15.00
N THR A 222 43.57 2.01 15.40
CA THR A 222 44.12 0.96 14.54
C THR A 222 43.08 -0.12 14.22
N LYS A 223 43.37 -0.95 13.21
CA LYS A 223 42.55 -2.12 12.83
C LYS A 223 42.33 -3.11 13.99
N GLN A 224 43.32 -3.25 14.88
CA GLN A 224 43.25 -4.13 16.04
C GLN A 224 42.34 -3.57 17.14
N GLU A 225 42.47 -2.27 17.45
CA GLU A 225 41.59 -1.59 18.42
C GLU A 225 40.13 -1.57 17.92
N LEU A 226 39.91 -1.39 16.62
CA LEU A 226 38.59 -1.53 16.01
C LEU A 226 38.01 -2.95 16.20
N ARG A 227 38.84 -4.00 16.08
CA ARG A 227 38.38 -5.38 16.30
C ARG A 227 37.96 -5.61 17.75
N ASP A 228 38.72 -5.09 18.71
CA ASP A 228 38.38 -5.16 20.12
C ASP A 228 37.09 -4.38 20.46
N PHE A 229 36.86 -3.23 19.82
CA PHE A 229 35.64 -2.45 19.97
C PHE A 229 34.45 -3.21 19.36
N TRP A 230 34.64 -3.79 18.17
CA TRP A 230 33.61 -4.60 17.50
C TRP A 230 33.20 -5.83 18.33
N LEU A 231 34.15 -6.53 18.96
CA LEU A 231 33.85 -7.66 19.84
C LEU A 231 32.97 -7.26 21.05
N GLN A 232 33.21 -6.07 21.63
CA GLN A 232 32.38 -5.56 22.72
C GLN A 232 30.98 -5.11 22.26
N ILE A 233 30.87 -4.45 21.09
CA ILE A 233 29.58 -3.98 20.54
C ILE A 233 28.73 -5.17 20.04
N SER A 234 29.37 -6.23 19.53
CA SER A 234 28.70 -7.42 19.00
C SER A 234 28.31 -8.46 20.05
N ASP A 235 28.76 -8.32 21.31
CA ASP A 235 28.34 -9.16 22.43
C ASP A 235 26.81 -9.21 22.53
N GLN A 236 26.27 -10.40 22.81
CA GLN A 236 24.86 -10.65 23.02
C GLN A 236 24.44 -10.46 24.48
N SER A 237 25.39 -10.37 25.43
CA SER A 237 25.08 -10.23 26.84
C SER A 237 24.39 -8.88 27.15
N PHE A 238 23.28 -8.95 27.90
CA PHE A 238 22.51 -7.76 28.30
C PHE A 238 23.36 -6.85 29.18
N ASP A 239 24.17 -7.42 30.08
CA ASP A 239 24.99 -6.66 31.02
C ASP A 239 26.11 -5.88 30.31
N ALA A 240 26.79 -6.45 29.31
CA ALA A 240 27.79 -5.70 28.55
C ALA A 240 27.17 -4.57 27.72
N ARG A 241 26.01 -4.82 27.09
CA ARG A 241 25.26 -3.80 26.35
C ARG A 241 24.76 -2.66 27.23
N LEU A 242 24.23 -3.01 28.41
CA LEU A 242 23.78 -2.04 29.41
C LEU A 242 24.96 -1.22 29.96
N GLN A 243 26.11 -1.85 30.21
CA GLN A 243 27.31 -1.13 30.63
C GLN A 243 27.76 -0.13 29.55
N ILE A 244 27.88 -0.55 28.28
CA ILE A 244 28.22 0.38 27.18
C ILE A 244 27.23 1.54 27.10
N PHE A 245 25.93 1.27 27.25
CA PHE A 245 24.88 2.30 27.23
C PHE A 245 24.93 3.24 28.44
N PHE A 246 25.39 2.76 29.60
CA PHE A 246 25.61 3.56 30.81
C PHE A 246 26.87 4.43 30.67
N ASP A 247 27.97 3.85 30.19
CA ASP A 247 29.27 4.50 29.96
C ASP A 247 29.17 5.63 28.91
N MET A 248 28.12 5.64 28.07
CA MET A 248 27.81 6.75 27.15
C MET A 248 27.28 8.00 27.87
N ALA A 249 26.61 7.88 29.02
CA ALA A 249 26.14 9.01 29.84
C ALA A 249 27.09 9.37 30.99
N ASP A 250 27.80 8.39 31.53
CA ASP A 250 28.81 8.59 32.57
C ASP A 250 30.07 9.20 31.92
N SER A 251 30.03 10.53 31.75
CA SER A 251 31.09 11.32 31.12
C SER A 251 32.28 11.60 32.06
N ASN A 252 32.07 11.43 33.37
CA ASN A 252 33.02 11.72 34.45
C ASN A 252 33.57 10.47 35.17
N GLU A 253 33.14 9.27 34.77
CA GLU A 253 33.57 7.96 35.29
C GLU A 253 33.30 7.76 36.80
N ASP A 254 32.28 8.41 37.37
CA ASP A 254 31.95 8.33 38.81
C ASP A 254 30.90 7.28 39.16
N GLY A 255 30.36 6.57 38.16
CA GLY A 255 29.32 5.55 38.32
C GLY A 255 27.92 6.12 38.49
N ARG A 256 27.69 7.42 38.17
CA ARG A 256 26.43 8.14 38.38
C ARG A 256 26.06 8.94 37.15
N ILE A 257 24.80 8.83 36.73
CA ILE A 257 24.25 9.66 35.65
C ILE A 257 23.40 10.77 36.29
N THR A 258 23.71 12.03 35.99
CA THR A 258 22.90 13.19 36.37
C THR A 258 21.76 13.43 35.38
N ARG A 259 20.87 14.41 35.66
CA ARG A 259 19.80 14.82 34.74
C ARG A 259 20.32 15.19 33.36
N GLU A 260 21.47 15.88 33.32
CA GLU A 260 22.13 16.36 32.11
C GLU A 260 22.64 15.19 31.26
N GLY A 261 23.22 14.15 31.89
CA GLY A 261 23.62 12.93 31.18
C GLY A 261 22.43 12.13 30.61
N VAL A 262 21.29 12.10 31.32
CA VAL A 262 20.04 11.53 30.77
C VAL A 262 19.55 12.36 29.57
N GLN A 263 19.58 13.69 29.68
CA GLN A 263 19.20 14.60 28.60
C GLN A 263 20.09 14.43 27.35
N GLU A 264 21.40 14.28 27.53
CA GLU A 264 22.35 14.04 26.45
C GLU A 264 22.05 12.73 25.70
N LEU A 265 21.82 11.62 26.42
CA LEU A 265 21.44 10.37 25.76
C LEU A 265 20.07 10.45 25.04
N ILE A 266 19.12 11.22 25.57
CA ILE A 266 17.85 11.50 24.87
C ILE A 266 18.12 12.27 23.58
N MET A 267 18.98 13.29 23.61
CA MET A 267 19.36 14.07 22.41
C MET A 267 20.08 13.21 21.37
N LEU A 268 21.03 12.36 21.76
CA LEU A 268 21.72 11.42 20.86
C LEU A 268 20.73 10.42 20.25
N SER A 269 19.83 9.84 21.05
CA SER A 269 18.77 8.93 20.58
C SER A 269 17.81 9.62 19.61
N ALA A 270 17.39 10.85 19.93
CA ALA A 270 16.53 11.69 19.09
C ALA A 270 17.22 12.05 17.77
N SER A 271 18.53 12.29 17.80
CA SER A 271 19.35 12.60 16.62
C SER A 271 19.44 11.41 15.68
N ALA A 272 19.81 10.24 16.20
CA ALA A 272 19.88 8.98 15.46
C ALA A 272 18.55 8.62 14.77
N ASN A 273 17.42 8.99 15.37
CA ASN A 273 16.08 8.76 14.83
C ASN A 273 15.46 9.96 14.08
N LYS A 274 16.21 11.06 13.94
CA LYS A 274 15.84 12.28 13.19
C LYS A 274 14.53 12.93 13.71
N LEU A 275 14.36 12.98 15.04
CA LEU A 275 13.17 13.48 15.75
C LEU A 275 13.43 14.86 16.41
N SER A 276 13.20 15.96 15.68
CA SER A 276 13.47 17.32 16.16
C SER A 276 12.66 17.71 17.40
N LYS A 277 11.34 17.49 17.41
CA LYS A 277 10.46 17.78 18.56
C LYS A 277 10.94 17.11 19.86
N LEU A 278 11.54 15.91 19.77
CA LEU A 278 12.06 15.19 20.93
C LEU A 278 13.36 15.82 21.47
N LYS A 279 14.18 16.44 20.61
CA LYS A 279 15.35 17.22 21.05
C LYS A 279 14.92 18.47 21.82
N GLU A 280 13.90 19.18 21.32
CA GLU A 280 13.37 20.41 21.94
C GLU A 280 12.80 20.17 23.34
N GLN A 281 12.21 19.01 23.59
CA GLN A 281 11.62 18.61 24.89
C GLN A 281 12.54 17.69 25.73
N ALA A 282 13.81 17.52 25.37
CA ALA A 282 14.68 16.53 26.03
C ALA A 282 14.85 16.77 27.55
N GLU A 283 14.83 18.03 28.00
CA GLU A 283 14.90 18.40 29.42
C GLU A 283 13.65 17.97 30.21
N GLU A 284 12.45 18.12 29.64
CA GLU A 284 11.18 17.68 30.23
C GLU A 284 11.14 16.15 30.37
N TYR A 285 11.61 15.44 29.34
CA TYR A 285 11.67 13.98 29.35
C TYR A 285 12.79 13.42 30.25
N ALA A 286 13.93 14.10 30.36
CA ALA A 286 14.96 13.76 31.36
C ALA A 286 14.42 13.96 32.79
N SER A 287 13.68 15.04 33.02
CA SER A 287 12.99 15.31 34.29
C SER A 287 12.01 14.18 34.66
N LEU A 288 11.21 13.71 33.69
CA LEU A 288 10.29 12.59 33.88
C LEU A 288 11.01 11.27 34.26
N ILE A 289 12.17 10.97 33.65
CA ILE A 289 12.98 9.80 34.02
C ILE A 289 13.55 9.96 35.44
N MET A 290 14.07 11.14 35.79
CA MET A 290 14.63 11.40 37.11
C MET A 290 13.58 11.31 38.23
N GLU A 291 12.35 11.79 38.00
CA GLU A 291 11.24 11.65 38.96
C GLU A 291 10.89 10.18 39.27
N GLU A 292 10.94 9.30 38.27
CA GLU A 292 10.60 7.88 38.41
C GLU A 292 11.76 7.04 38.98
N LEU A 293 13.01 7.39 38.64
CA LEU A 293 14.20 6.63 39.05
C LEU A 293 14.85 7.11 40.34
N ASP A 294 14.83 8.41 40.61
CA ASP A 294 15.39 9.05 41.80
C ASP A 294 14.31 9.84 42.58
N PRO A 295 13.22 9.20 43.05
CA PRO A 295 12.16 9.88 43.80
C PRO A 295 12.61 10.40 45.17
N GLU A 296 13.79 10.00 45.66
CA GLU A 296 14.47 10.60 46.80
C GLU A 296 15.15 11.94 46.48
N ASN A 297 15.29 12.30 45.19
CA ASN A 297 15.90 13.54 44.71
C ASN A 297 17.35 13.74 45.19
N PHE A 298 18.19 12.70 45.07
CA PHE A 298 19.65 12.81 45.24
C PHE A 298 20.34 13.48 44.04
N GLY A 299 19.66 13.62 42.90
CA GLY A 299 20.14 14.25 41.67
C GLY A 299 20.86 13.31 40.70
N TYR A 300 20.95 12.02 41.01
CA TYR A 300 21.68 11.04 40.18
C TYR A 300 21.08 9.63 40.21
N ILE A 301 21.29 8.89 39.12
CA ILE A 301 20.91 7.47 38.97
C ILE A 301 22.16 6.57 38.82
N GLU A 302 22.12 5.39 39.43
CA GLU A 302 23.12 4.32 39.32
C GLU A 302 22.66 3.27 38.30
N LEU A 303 23.60 2.45 37.80
CA LEU A 303 23.36 1.40 36.79
C LEU A 303 22.13 0.52 37.06
N TRP A 304 21.89 0.13 38.32
CA TRP A 304 20.76 -0.74 38.70
C TRP A 304 19.39 -0.07 38.58
N GLN A 305 19.31 1.27 38.62
CA GLN A 305 18.05 2.00 38.42
C GLN A 305 17.66 1.96 36.93
N LEU A 306 18.64 2.14 36.05
CA LEU A 306 18.46 1.99 34.60
C LEU A 306 18.13 0.53 34.23
N GLU A 307 18.83 -0.43 34.83
CA GLU A 307 18.55 -1.87 34.70
C GLU A 307 17.10 -2.20 35.08
N ALA A 308 16.64 -1.71 36.24
CA ALA A 308 15.28 -1.95 36.73
C ALA A 308 14.21 -1.38 35.79
N LEU A 309 14.45 -0.21 35.20
CA LEU A 309 13.52 0.42 34.24
C LEU A 309 13.42 -0.40 32.94
N LEU A 310 14.56 -0.87 32.43
CA LEU A 310 14.63 -1.71 31.23
C LEU A 310 13.96 -3.07 31.45
N LEU A 311 14.19 -3.72 32.59
CA LEU A 311 13.54 -4.98 32.98
C LEU A 311 12.02 -4.83 33.19
N GLN A 312 11.55 -3.64 33.59
CA GLN A 312 10.13 -3.35 33.77
C GLN A 312 9.43 -2.81 32.51
N ARG A 313 10.14 -2.58 31.39
CA ARG A 313 9.58 -2.06 30.13
C ARG A 313 8.30 -2.77 29.71
N ASP A 314 8.29 -4.12 29.70
CA ASP A 314 7.11 -4.93 29.36
C ASP A 314 5.89 -4.64 30.26
N VAL A 315 6.13 -4.33 31.54
CA VAL A 315 5.08 -4.06 32.51
C VAL A 315 4.40 -2.72 32.18
N TYR A 316 5.17 -1.66 31.90
CA TYR A 316 4.65 -0.37 31.43
C TYR A 316 3.98 -0.47 30.04
N ILE A 317 4.51 -1.30 29.13
CA ILE A 317 3.87 -1.59 27.83
C ILE A 317 2.52 -2.30 28.01
N ASN A 318 2.38 -3.20 28.97
CA ASN A 318 1.11 -3.90 29.20
C ASN A 318 0.09 -3.06 30.01
N TYR A 319 0.53 -2.11 30.83
CA TYR A 319 -0.37 -1.11 31.45
C TYR A 319 -1.03 -0.16 30.44
N SER A 320 -0.38 0.09 29.30
CA SER A 320 -0.82 1.05 28.27
C SER A 320 -1.71 0.44 27.17
N ARG A 321 -2.06 -0.85 27.25
CA ARG A 321 -3.02 -1.50 26.34
C ARG A 321 -4.46 -1.38 26.86
N PRO A 322 -5.44 -1.01 26.00
CA PRO A 322 -6.84 -1.25 26.29
C PRO A 322 -7.09 -2.76 26.54
N LEU A 323 -7.66 -3.10 27.69
CA LEU A 323 -7.96 -4.47 28.09
C LEU A 323 -9.24 -4.99 27.43
N SER A 324 -9.22 -5.16 26.11
CA SER A 324 -10.32 -5.73 25.34
C SER A 324 -10.28 -7.27 25.33
N THR A 325 -10.62 -7.88 26.48
CA THR A 325 -10.89 -9.33 26.60
C THR A 325 -12.30 -9.58 27.12
N ALA A 326 -13.26 -9.76 26.22
CA ALA A 326 -14.60 -10.27 26.54
C ALA A 326 -15.27 -10.98 25.34
N SER A 327 -15.87 -12.13 25.64
CA SER A 327 -16.93 -12.86 24.89
C SER A 327 -16.78 -13.10 23.38
N VAL A 328 -16.55 -14.38 23.03
CA VAL A 328 -16.91 -14.98 21.73
C VAL A 328 -18.44 -15.17 21.66
N ALA A 329 -19.05 -14.91 20.51
CA ALA A 329 -20.41 -15.33 20.19
C ALA A 329 -20.47 -15.93 18.77
N TRP A 330 -21.13 -17.07 18.62
CA TRP A 330 -21.28 -17.77 17.34
C TRP A 330 -22.26 -17.08 16.39
N SER A 331 -21.98 -17.14 15.08
CA SER A 331 -23.04 -17.38 14.09
C SER A 331 -22.50 -18.11 12.85
N GLN A 332 -23.34 -18.96 12.25
CA GLN A 332 -23.05 -19.67 11.01
C GLN A 332 -23.60 -18.86 9.82
N ASN A 333 -22.91 -18.79 8.66
CA ASN A 333 -23.31 -19.56 7.47
C ASN A 333 -22.46 -19.33 6.18
N LEU A 334 -22.81 -20.17 5.18
CA LEU A 334 -22.14 -20.49 3.92
C LEU A 334 -21.86 -19.38 2.88
N SER A 335 -20.70 -19.58 2.23
CA SER A 335 -20.44 -19.60 0.77
C SER A 335 -20.60 -18.36 -0.12
N SER A 336 -19.60 -18.18 -1.00
CA SER A 336 -19.76 -17.58 -2.33
C SER A 336 -18.62 -18.00 -3.27
N PHE A 337 -18.90 -18.81 -4.28
CA PHE A 337 -17.96 -19.08 -5.38
C PHE A 337 -17.69 -17.79 -6.20
N ARG A 338 -16.48 -17.61 -6.72
CA ARG A 338 -16.17 -16.61 -7.77
C ARG A 338 -15.60 -17.29 -9.03
N PRO A 339 -16.25 -17.18 -10.20
CA PRO A 339 -15.73 -17.75 -11.44
C PRO A 339 -14.82 -16.75 -12.18
N LYS A 340 -13.50 -16.80 -11.96
CA LYS A 340 -12.53 -16.05 -12.79
C LYS A 340 -12.46 -16.52 -14.26
N ASN A 341 -13.04 -17.68 -14.57
CA ASN A 341 -12.87 -18.35 -15.87
C ASN A 341 -14.02 -18.12 -16.88
N LEU A 342 -15.10 -17.43 -16.48
CA LEU A 342 -16.29 -17.28 -17.34
C LEU A 342 -16.06 -16.27 -18.49
N PHE A 343 -15.51 -15.09 -18.19
CA PHE A 343 -15.29 -14.04 -19.20
C PHE A 343 -14.24 -14.40 -20.26
N ARG A 344 -13.17 -15.13 -19.88
CA ARG A 344 -12.16 -15.62 -20.83
C ARG A 344 -12.73 -16.69 -21.77
N ARG A 345 -13.73 -17.45 -21.34
CA ARG A 345 -14.50 -18.39 -22.18
C ARG A 345 -15.52 -17.67 -23.06
N ILE A 346 -16.35 -16.77 -22.52
CA ILE A 346 -17.34 -16.04 -23.30
C ILE A 346 -16.68 -15.23 -24.43
N ASN A 347 -15.57 -14.54 -24.17
CA ASN A 347 -14.86 -13.78 -25.22
C ASN A 347 -14.32 -14.68 -26.33
N ARG A 348 -13.71 -15.83 -25.97
CA ARG A 348 -13.23 -16.82 -26.96
C ARG A 348 -14.40 -17.47 -27.73
N SER A 349 -15.49 -17.81 -27.07
CA SER A 349 -16.68 -18.39 -27.70
C SER A 349 -17.40 -17.42 -28.64
N LEU A 350 -17.50 -16.13 -28.30
CA LEU A 350 -17.99 -15.12 -29.25
C LEU A 350 -17.02 -14.93 -30.43
N GLN A 351 -15.71 -14.89 -30.22
CA GLN A 351 -14.74 -14.83 -31.31
C GLN A 351 -14.83 -16.05 -32.25
N CYS A 352 -15.03 -17.25 -31.71
CA CYS A 352 -15.23 -18.47 -32.52
C CYS A 352 -16.59 -18.50 -33.24
N LEU A 353 -17.67 -17.99 -32.64
CA LEU A 353 -18.98 -17.90 -33.31
C LEU A 353 -18.96 -16.89 -34.47
N ILE A 354 -18.31 -15.73 -34.28
CA ILE A 354 -18.15 -14.71 -35.34
C ILE A 354 -17.27 -15.25 -36.50
N LEU A 355 -16.28 -16.10 -36.21
CA LEU A 355 -15.51 -16.80 -37.25
C LEU A 355 -16.33 -17.87 -38.00
N GLY A 356 -17.36 -18.45 -37.38
CA GLY A 356 -18.20 -19.48 -37.97
C GLY A 356 -19.19 -18.97 -39.03
N GLU A 357 -19.86 -17.84 -38.77
CA GLU A 357 -20.90 -17.33 -39.69
C GLU A 357 -20.35 -16.46 -40.84
N LEU A 358 -19.16 -15.85 -40.69
CA LEU A 358 -18.60 -14.93 -41.70
C LEU A 358 -17.99 -15.60 -42.94
N ALA A 359 -17.96 -16.94 -43.01
CA ALA A 359 -17.64 -17.66 -44.24
C ALA A 359 -18.76 -17.56 -45.30
N ALA A 360 -19.98 -17.18 -44.92
CA ALA A 360 -21.16 -17.16 -45.78
C ALA A 360 -21.54 -15.73 -46.24
N GLY A 361 -20.64 -15.02 -46.93
CA GLY A 361 -20.96 -13.68 -47.44
C GLY A 361 -19.98 -13.11 -48.47
N HIS A 362 -20.41 -13.09 -49.74
CA HIS A 362 -19.69 -12.67 -50.97
C HIS A 362 -18.76 -13.75 -51.56
N LYS A 363 -19.34 -14.71 -52.30
CA LYS A 363 -18.61 -15.72 -53.11
C LYS A 363 -17.56 -15.07 -54.02
N ALA A 364 -17.96 -14.09 -54.83
CA ALA A 364 -17.08 -13.36 -55.75
C ALA A 364 -15.84 -12.75 -55.08
N ALA A 365 -16.02 -11.98 -53.99
CA ALA A 365 -14.88 -11.38 -53.28
C ALA A 365 -13.98 -12.42 -52.58
N PHE A 366 -14.55 -13.57 -52.17
CA PHE A 366 -13.78 -14.68 -51.64
C PHE A 366 -12.98 -15.43 -52.72
N GLU A 367 -13.50 -15.56 -53.94
CA GLU A 367 -12.76 -16.17 -55.06
C GLU A 367 -11.47 -15.39 -55.39
N VAL A 368 -11.53 -14.05 -55.37
CA VAL A 368 -10.38 -13.16 -55.62
C VAL A 368 -9.38 -13.11 -54.46
N ILE A 369 -9.83 -12.79 -53.24
CA ILE A 369 -8.93 -12.47 -52.11
C ILE A 369 -8.63 -13.73 -51.24
N ARG A 370 -9.52 -14.73 -51.30
CA ARG A 370 -9.45 -16.01 -50.58
C ARG A 370 -9.38 -15.79 -49.06
N TYR A 371 -8.67 -16.65 -48.33
CA TYR A 371 -8.62 -16.68 -46.86
C TYR A 371 -8.25 -15.36 -46.15
N CYS A 372 -7.62 -14.41 -46.85
CA CYS A 372 -7.27 -13.12 -46.26
C CYS A 372 -8.53 -12.24 -46.02
N LEU A 373 -9.56 -12.34 -46.86
CA LEU A 373 -10.80 -11.56 -46.69
C LEU A 373 -11.57 -11.94 -45.41
N PRO A 374 -11.80 -13.24 -45.08
CA PRO A 374 -12.34 -13.64 -43.78
C PRO A 374 -11.48 -13.19 -42.58
N VAL A 375 -10.14 -13.22 -42.69
CA VAL A 375 -9.23 -12.82 -41.61
C VAL A 375 -9.34 -11.31 -41.35
N ALA A 376 -9.26 -10.46 -42.38
CA ALA A 376 -9.47 -9.02 -42.21
C ALA A 376 -10.87 -8.67 -41.70
N LYS A 377 -11.92 -9.35 -42.18
CA LYS A 377 -13.31 -9.14 -41.72
C LYS A 377 -13.50 -9.57 -40.25
N GLY A 378 -13.00 -10.74 -39.85
CA GLY A 378 -13.07 -11.21 -38.46
C GLY A 378 -12.28 -10.31 -37.50
N ALA A 379 -11.11 -9.84 -37.93
CA ALA A 379 -10.35 -8.82 -37.19
C ALA A 379 -11.10 -7.48 -37.11
N ALA A 380 -11.80 -7.07 -38.17
CA ALA A 380 -12.64 -5.86 -38.17
C ALA A 380 -13.84 -5.96 -37.22
N GLU A 381 -14.61 -7.06 -37.23
CA GLU A 381 -15.75 -7.21 -36.30
C GLU A 381 -15.29 -7.28 -34.84
N THR A 382 -14.19 -7.98 -34.55
CA THR A 382 -13.62 -8.02 -33.19
C THR A 382 -13.06 -6.67 -32.76
N LEU A 383 -12.48 -5.88 -33.67
CA LEU A 383 -12.12 -4.48 -33.40
C LEU A 383 -13.33 -3.60 -33.11
N LYS A 384 -14.42 -3.69 -33.90
CA LYS A 384 -15.66 -2.94 -33.65
C LYS A 384 -16.22 -3.24 -32.26
N LEU A 385 -16.27 -4.52 -31.87
CA LEU A 385 -16.71 -4.95 -30.54
C LEU A 385 -15.78 -4.44 -29.43
N ASN A 386 -14.46 -4.53 -29.58
CA ASN A 386 -13.52 -4.03 -28.56
C ASN A 386 -13.55 -2.49 -28.44
N MET A 387 -13.68 -1.76 -29.55
CA MET A 387 -13.87 -0.30 -29.57
C MET A 387 -15.22 0.12 -28.95
N ALA A 388 -16.26 -0.72 -29.03
CA ALA A 388 -17.51 -0.53 -28.32
C ALA A 388 -17.35 -0.78 -26.80
N LEU A 389 -16.67 -1.87 -26.42
CA LEU A 389 -16.50 -2.27 -25.02
C LEU A 389 -15.54 -1.38 -24.23
N ILE A 390 -14.50 -0.79 -24.82
CA ILE A 390 -13.48 -0.02 -24.09
C ILE A 390 -14.00 1.26 -23.40
N LEU A 391 -15.17 1.77 -23.83
CA LEU A 391 -15.85 2.94 -23.24
C LEU A 391 -16.59 2.62 -21.93
N LEU A 392 -17.14 1.41 -21.80
CA LEU A 392 -17.98 1.06 -20.64
C LEU A 392 -17.22 1.09 -19.30
N PRO A 393 -15.96 0.63 -19.19
CA PRO A 393 -15.21 0.65 -17.93
C PRO A 393 -14.76 2.05 -17.48
N VAL A 394 -14.88 3.08 -18.33
CA VAL A 394 -14.57 4.47 -17.96
C VAL A 394 -15.82 5.29 -17.62
N CYS A 395 -17.02 4.73 -17.76
CA CYS A 395 -18.30 5.36 -17.37
C CYS A 395 -18.52 5.26 -15.85
N ARG A 396 -17.87 6.12 -15.07
CA ARG A 396 -17.78 6.05 -13.60
C ARG A 396 -19.13 6.18 -12.90
N ASN A 397 -20.03 7.02 -13.40
CA ASN A 397 -21.37 7.15 -12.81
C ASN A 397 -22.18 5.83 -12.97
N MET A 398 -22.15 5.24 -14.17
CA MET A 398 -22.78 3.96 -14.47
C MET A 398 -22.18 2.83 -13.62
N LEU A 399 -20.86 2.77 -13.48
CA LEU A 399 -20.19 1.76 -12.64
C LEU A 399 -20.51 1.93 -11.15
N THR A 400 -20.57 3.16 -10.65
CA THR A 400 -20.94 3.45 -9.25
C THR A 400 -22.38 3.02 -8.97
N TRP A 401 -23.30 3.24 -9.92
CA TRP A 401 -24.67 2.75 -9.84
C TRP A 401 -24.72 1.20 -9.92
N LEU A 402 -24.09 0.57 -10.92
CA LEU A 402 -24.05 -0.88 -11.08
C LEU A 402 -23.48 -1.60 -9.86
N ARG A 403 -22.45 -1.03 -9.22
CA ARG A 403 -21.86 -1.51 -7.95
C ARG A 403 -22.89 -1.62 -6.81
N SER A 404 -23.90 -0.76 -6.80
CA SER A 404 -24.98 -0.76 -5.81
C SER A 404 -26.09 -1.80 -6.09
N THR A 405 -26.05 -2.45 -7.26
CA THR A 405 -27.01 -3.48 -7.67
C THR A 405 -26.48 -4.91 -7.46
N ARG A 406 -27.35 -5.91 -7.62
CA ARG A 406 -26.98 -7.34 -7.58
C ARG A 406 -26.01 -7.76 -8.71
N ALA A 407 -25.83 -6.96 -9.77
CA ALA A 407 -24.93 -7.28 -10.88
C ALA A 407 -23.48 -7.52 -10.42
N ARG A 408 -23.07 -6.92 -9.29
CA ARG A 408 -21.75 -7.07 -8.70
C ARG A 408 -21.37 -8.52 -8.37
N CYS A 409 -22.32 -9.37 -8.01
CA CYS A 409 -22.04 -10.78 -7.70
C CYS A 409 -21.48 -11.53 -8.93
N PHE A 410 -21.73 -11.01 -10.14
CA PHE A 410 -21.27 -11.58 -11.42
C PHE A 410 -20.12 -10.80 -12.06
N LEU A 411 -20.02 -9.49 -11.80
CA LEU A 411 -19.08 -8.58 -12.45
C LEU A 411 -18.16 -7.87 -11.43
N PRO A 412 -16.82 -8.06 -11.50
CA PRO A 412 -15.86 -7.37 -10.65
C PRO A 412 -15.63 -5.93 -11.13
N PHE A 413 -16.59 -5.04 -10.86
CA PHE A 413 -16.51 -3.62 -11.26
C PHE A 413 -15.32 -2.87 -10.66
N ASP A 414 -14.73 -3.38 -9.57
CA ASP A 414 -13.50 -2.87 -8.95
C ASP A 414 -12.27 -2.96 -9.89
N ASP A 415 -12.25 -3.89 -10.85
CA ASP A 415 -11.16 -4.10 -11.81
C ASP A 415 -11.39 -3.39 -13.16
N ASN A 416 -12.31 -2.42 -13.23
CA ASN A 416 -12.70 -1.73 -14.47
C ASN A 416 -11.51 -1.17 -15.27
N ILE A 417 -10.52 -0.56 -14.61
CA ILE A 417 -9.34 0.00 -15.28
C ILE A 417 -8.36 -1.11 -15.74
N ASN A 418 -8.33 -2.25 -15.07
CA ASN A 418 -7.54 -3.41 -15.52
C ASN A 418 -8.21 -4.07 -16.74
N PHE A 419 -9.53 -4.16 -16.75
CA PHE A 419 -10.31 -4.61 -17.90
C PHE A 419 -10.18 -3.66 -19.11
N HIS A 420 -10.19 -2.32 -18.90
CA HIS A 420 -9.92 -1.34 -19.96
C HIS A 420 -8.55 -1.55 -20.63
N LYS A 421 -7.49 -1.81 -19.85
CA LYS A 421 -6.15 -2.14 -20.41
C LYS A 421 -6.16 -3.45 -21.20
N MET A 422 -6.87 -4.47 -20.71
CA MET A 422 -6.99 -5.76 -21.39
C MET A 422 -7.68 -5.60 -22.75
N ILE A 423 -8.73 -4.78 -22.84
CA ILE A 423 -9.38 -4.45 -24.11
C ILE A 423 -8.43 -3.64 -25.01
N ALA A 424 -7.68 -2.67 -24.47
CA ALA A 424 -6.69 -1.92 -25.25
C ALA A 424 -5.62 -2.84 -25.87
N PHE A 425 -5.13 -3.83 -25.13
CA PHE A 425 -4.20 -4.84 -25.67
C PHE A 425 -4.85 -5.71 -26.77
N ALA A 426 -6.11 -6.11 -26.59
CA ALA A 426 -6.86 -6.82 -27.63
C ALA A 426 -7.09 -5.97 -28.90
N ILE A 427 -7.26 -4.65 -28.75
CA ILE A 427 -7.32 -3.68 -29.87
C ILE A 427 -5.97 -3.63 -30.59
N ALA A 428 -4.85 -3.57 -29.89
CA ALA A 428 -3.52 -3.57 -30.51
C ALA A 428 -3.30 -4.83 -31.39
N ILE A 429 -3.63 -6.01 -30.88
CA ILE A 429 -3.56 -7.27 -31.64
C ILE A 429 -4.52 -7.22 -32.84
N GLY A 430 -5.77 -6.79 -32.63
CA GLY A 430 -6.76 -6.69 -33.70
C GLY A 430 -6.31 -5.76 -34.83
N ILE A 431 -5.68 -4.62 -34.51
CA ILE A 431 -5.12 -3.67 -35.47
C ILE A 431 -4.00 -4.32 -36.30
N ILE A 432 -3.07 -5.02 -35.64
CA ILE A 432 -1.95 -5.70 -36.33
C ILE A 432 -2.49 -6.72 -37.33
N VAL A 433 -3.47 -7.53 -36.93
CA VAL A 433 -4.08 -8.53 -37.83
C VAL A 433 -4.88 -7.86 -38.95
N HIS A 434 -5.72 -6.88 -38.64
CA HIS A 434 -6.60 -6.22 -39.62
C HIS A 434 -5.81 -5.37 -40.64
N ALA A 435 -5.03 -4.41 -40.17
CA ALA A 435 -4.24 -3.52 -41.04
C ALA A 435 -3.10 -4.27 -41.72
N GLY A 436 -2.44 -5.20 -41.02
CA GLY A 436 -1.41 -6.06 -41.59
C GLY A 436 -1.95 -6.93 -42.72
N ASN A 437 -3.11 -7.58 -42.54
CA ASN A 437 -3.72 -8.39 -43.60
C ASN A 437 -4.15 -7.54 -44.80
N HIS A 438 -4.72 -6.34 -44.59
CA HIS A 438 -5.04 -5.42 -45.70
C HIS A 438 -3.78 -5.02 -46.49
N MET A 439 -2.72 -4.59 -45.81
CA MET A 439 -1.48 -4.13 -46.47
C MET A 439 -0.66 -5.24 -47.12
N ALA A 440 -0.60 -6.43 -46.50
CA ALA A 440 0.29 -7.52 -46.90
C ALA A 440 -0.39 -8.65 -47.69
N CYS A 441 -1.72 -8.79 -47.63
CA CYS A 441 -2.45 -9.81 -48.39
C CYS A 441 -3.58 -9.26 -49.27
N ASP A 442 -4.54 -8.50 -48.73
CA ASP A 442 -5.72 -8.13 -49.50
C ASP A 442 -5.39 -7.17 -50.65
N PHE A 443 -4.67 -6.07 -50.39
CA PHE A 443 -4.30 -5.12 -51.44
C PHE A 443 -3.37 -5.76 -52.48
N PRO A 444 -2.30 -6.51 -52.13
CA PRO A 444 -1.48 -7.21 -53.12
C PRO A 444 -2.26 -8.22 -53.97
N ARG A 445 -3.21 -8.98 -53.38
CA ARG A 445 -4.02 -9.95 -54.15
C ARG A 445 -5.03 -9.27 -55.08
N LEU A 446 -5.66 -8.20 -54.64
CA LEU A 446 -6.61 -7.44 -55.46
C LEU A 446 -5.93 -6.73 -56.65
N VAL A 447 -4.69 -6.29 -56.47
CA VAL A 447 -3.87 -5.68 -57.53
C VAL A 447 -3.31 -6.72 -58.51
N ASN A 448 -3.01 -7.93 -58.04
CA ASN A 448 -2.41 -9.01 -58.85
C ASN A 448 -3.42 -10.06 -59.34
N SER A 449 -4.72 -9.90 -59.11
CA SER A 449 -5.75 -10.83 -59.55
C SER A 449 -5.87 -10.88 -61.06
N SER A 450 -6.19 -12.06 -61.62
CA SER A 450 -6.45 -12.18 -63.06
C SER A 450 -7.67 -11.36 -63.49
N PRO A 451 -7.77 -10.93 -64.77
CA PRO A 451 -8.93 -10.18 -65.25
C PRO A 451 -10.26 -10.94 -65.12
N GLU A 452 -10.22 -12.28 -65.22
CA GLU A 452 -11.37 -13.16 -65.07
C GLU A 452 -11.86 -13.22 -63.62
N GLU A 453 -10.94 -13.42 -62.66
CA GLU A 453 -11.27 -13.35 -61.22
C GLU A 453 -11.79 -11.94 -60.85
N PHE A 454 -11.14 -10.88 -61.33
CA PHE A 454 -11.52 -9.50 -61.06
C PHE A 454 -12.89 -9.11 -61.65
N ALA A 455 -13.30 -9.68 -62.78
CA ALA A 455 -14.58 -9.38 -63.41
C ALA A 455 -15.77 -9.53 -62.43
N SER A 456 -15.70 -10.52 -61.55
CA SER A 456 -16.71 -10.82 -60.51
C SER A 456 -16.95 -9.70 -59.49
N ILE A 457 -15.94 -8.85 -59.25
CA ILE A 457 -15.98 -7.71 -58.29
C ILE A 457 -15.81 -6.34 -58.99
N SER A 458 -15.72 -6.32 -60.31
CA SER A 458 -15.42 -5.13 -61.10
C SER A 458 -16.44 -3.99 -60.92
N SER A 459 -17.69 -4.31 -60.57
CA SER A 459 -18.75 -3.34 -60.28
C SER A 459 -18.45 -2.47 -59.06
N ASP A 460 -17.79 -3.01 -58.03
CA ASP A 460 -17.43 -2.30 -56.80
C ASP A 460 -16.27 -1.29 -57.01
N PHE A 461 -15.54 -1.40 -58.13
CA PHE A 461 -14.39 -0.57 -58.50
C PHE A 461 -14.60 0.20 -59.83
N HIS A 462 -15.87 0.48 -60.19
CA HIS A 462 -16.23 1.22 -61.40
C HIS A 462 -15.62 0.65 -62.71
N GLY A 463 -15.48 -0.68 -62.80
CA GLY A 463 -14.97 -1.38 -63.98
C GLY A 463 -13.46 -1.27 -64.22
N LYS A 464 -12.67 -0.72 -63.27
CA LYS A 464 -11.21 -0.59 -63.41
C LYS A 464 -10.50 -1.30 -62.27
N GLN A 465 -9.48 -2.10 -62.60
CA GLN A 465 -8.65 -2.75 -61.58
C GLN A 465 -7.91 -1.69 -60.76
N PRO A 466 -8.07 -1.69 -59.41
CA PRO A 466 -7.45 -0.69 -58.57
C PRO A 466 -5.94 -0.92 -58.48
N THR A 467 -5.15 0.16 -58.42
CA THR A 467 -3.72 0.07 -58.11
C THR A 467 -3.50 0.07 -56.60
N TYR A 468 -2.36 -0.46 -56.12
CA TYR A 468 -2.01 -0.41 -54.70
C TYR A 468 -2.05 1.03 -54.15
N LYS A 469 -1.54 1.99 -54.94
CA LYS A 469 -1.59 3.41 -54.60
C LYS A 469 -3.04 3.90 -54.44
N PHE A 470 -3.94 3.54 -55.36
CA PHE A 470 -5.35 3.91 -55.28
C PHE A 470 -6.01 3.40 -53.99
N LEU A 471 -5.83 2.13 -53.64
CA LEU A 471 -6.37 1.53 -52.40
C LEU A 471 -5.80 2.20 -51.14
N PHE A 472 -4.50 2.52 -51.15
CA PHE A 472 -3.81 3.17 -50.03
C PHE A 472 -4.22 4.63 -49.84
N THR A 473 -4.43 5.38 -50.93
CA THR A 473 -4.93 6.77 -50.90
C THR A 473 -6.46 6.89 -50.85
N GLY A 474 -7.18 5.78 -50.99
CA GLY A 474 -8.63 5.71 -50.86
C GLY A 474 -9.10 6.08 -49.45
N PRO A 475 -10.40 6.41 -49.27
CA PRO A 475 -10.91 6.84 -47.97
C PRO A 475 -10.68 5.80 -46.87
N GLU A 476 -10.75 4.50 -47.18
CA GLU A 476 -10.49 3.38 -46.29
C GLU A 476 -9.02 3.32 -45.85
N GLY A 477 -8.09 3.39 -46.82
CA GLY A 477 -6.65 3.38 -46.55
C GLY A 477 -6.22 4.58 -45.71
N LEU A 478 -6.59 5.79 -46.15
CA LEU A 478 -6.23 7.04 -45.46
C LEU A 478 -6.79 7.10 -44.03
N THR A 479 -8.06 6.76 -43.83
CA THR A 479 -8.66 6.72 -42.49
C THR A 479 -8.04 5.64 -41.61
N GLY A 480 -7.75 4.46 -42.17
CA GLY A 480 -7.07 3.36 -41.48
C GLY A 480 -5.69 3.77 -40.96
N ILE A 481 -4.84 4.31 -41.84
CA ILE A 481 -3.49 4.77 -41.50
C ILE A 481 -3.54 5.87 -40.43
N LEU A 482 -4.43 6.87 -40.60
CA LEU A 482 -4.56 7.95 -39.65
C LEU A 482 -5.02 7.43 -38.27
N MET A 483 -6.01 6.53 -38.21
CA MET A 483 -6.40 5.88 -36.95
C MET A 483 -5.23 5.14 -36.29
N VAL A 484 -4.46 4.35 -37.05
CA VAL A 484 -3.29 3.62 -36.51
C VAL A 484 -2.26 4.58 -35.92
N ILE A 485 -1.92 5.68 -36.61
CA ILE A 485 -0.97 6.68 -36.10
C ILE A 485 -1.46 7.28 -34.76
N LEU A 486 -2.73 7.71 -34.70
CA LEU A 486 -3.29 8.34 -33.50
C LEU A 486 -3.37 7.34 -32.31
N ILE A 487 -3.71 6.07 -32.58
CA ILE A 487 -3.75 5.00 -31.58
C ILE A 487 -2.33 4.68 -31.08
N VAL A 488 -1.33 4.55 -31.97
CA VAL A 488 0.07 4.28 -31.59
C VAL A 488 0.62 5.40 -30.70
N ILE A 489 0.34 6.67 -31.03
CA ILE A 489 0.72 7.82 -30.20
C ILE A 489 0.07 7.72 -28.82
N SER A 490 -1.25 7.50 -28.78
CA SER A 490 -2.00 7.40 -27.51
C SER A 490 -1.54 6.23 -26.64
N PHE A 491 -1.31 5.05 -27.22
CA PHE A 491 -0.90 3.85 -26.48
C PHE A 491 0.53 3.97 -25.96
N THR A 492 1.45 4.54 -26.75
CA THR A 492 2.84 4.80 -26.33
C THR A 492 2.86 5.75 -25.13
N LEU A 493 2.11 6.86 -25.18
CA LEU A 493 2.07 7.85 -24.10
C LEU A 493 1.25 7.38 -22.88
N ALA A 494 0.32 6.45 -23.05
CA ALA A 494 -0.39 5.79 -21.95
C ALA A 494 0.46 4.75 -21.20
N ALA A 495 1.55 4.26 -21.80
CA ALA A 495 2.42 3.25 -21.19
C ALA A 495 3.07 3.76 -19.90
N ARG A 496 3.27 2.84 -18.93
CA ARG A 496 3.74 3.16 -17.56
C ARG A 496 5.03 3.99 -17.54
N ARG A 497 5.98 3.66 -18.42
CA ARG A 497 7.31 4.30 -18.50
C ARG A 497 7.21 5.78 -18.94
N PHE A 498 6.38 6.10 -19.93
CA PHE A 498 6.15 7.47 -20.42
C PHE A 498 5.26 8.28 -19.48
N ARG A 499 4.14 7.71 -19.01
CA ARG A 499 3.18 8.41 -18.14
C ARG A 499 3.76 8.79 -16.78
N ARG A 500 4.75 8.05 -16.26
CA ARG A 500 5.41 8.32 -14.96
C ARG A 500 6.74 9.08 -15.08
N ASN A 501 7.06 9.67 -16.24
CA ASN A 501 8.33 10.39 -16.48
C ASN A 501 9.60 9.56 -16.20
N MET A 502 9.53 8.24 -16.38
CA MET A 502 10.69 7.36 -16.22
C MET A 502 11.65 7.44 -17.42
N VAL A 503 11.13 7.78 -18.60
CA VAL A 503 11.94 8.03 -19.81
C VAL A 503 12.25 9.51 -19.92
N ARG A 504 13.54 9.88 -19.93
CA ARG A 504 14.02 11.23 -20.24
C ARG A 504 14.33 11.32 -21.74
N LEU A 505 13.42 11.93 -22.49
CA LEU A 505 13.65 12.23 -23.91
C LEU A 505 14.49 13.52 -24.06
N PRO A 506 15.33 13.65 -25.10
CA PRO A 506 16.05 14.89 -25.39
C PRO A 506 15.07 16.04 -25.72
N ALA A 507 15.49 17.28 -25.48
CA ALA A 507 14.71 18.45 -25.87
C ALA A 507 14.57 18.51 -27.41
N PRO A 508 13.40 18.89 -27.97
CA PRO A 508 12.20 19.40 -27.30
C PRO A 508 11.18 18.33 -26.86
N LEU A 509 11.48 17.04 -27.04
CA LEU A 509 10.55 15.93 -26.78
C LEU A 509 10.33 15.65 -25.28
N ASN A 510 11.10 16.27 -24.39
CA ASN A 510 10.90 16.20 -22.93
C ASN A 510 9.52 16.70 -22.46
N LYS A 511 8.83 17.54 -23.25
CA LYS A 511 7.44 17.99 -22.97
C LYS A 511 6.38 16.95 -23.32
N LEU A 512 6.74 15.86 -24.01
CA LEU A 512 5.82 14.79 -24.42
C LEU A 512 5.75 13.63 -23.42
N THR A 513 6.33 13.77 -22.23
CA THR A 513 6.21 12.77 -21.15
C THR A 513 5.32 13.28 -20.02
N GLY A 514 4.71 12.35 -19.28
CA GLY A 514 3.97 12.65 -18.05
C GLY A 514 2.45 12.63 -18.18
N PHE A 515 1.77 13.00 -17.09
CA PHE A 515 0.32 12.88 -16.98
C PHE A 515 -0.43 13.75 -18.00
N ASN A 516 0.03 14.99 -18.23
CA ASN A 516 -0.61 15.89 -19.20
C ASN A 516 -0.45 15.38 -20.64
N ALA A 517 0.74 14.91 -21.03
CA ALA A 517 0.98 14.31 -22.34
C ALA A 517 0.11 13.06 -22.57
N PHE A 518 -0.01 12.19 -21.55
CA PHE A 518 -0.98 11.09 -21.53
C PHE A 518 -2.43 11.60 -21.70
N TRP A 519 -2.85 12.61 -20.94
CA TRP A 519 -4.23 13.10 -20.96
C TRP A 519 -4.63 13.65 -22.33
N TYR A 520 -3.81 14.53 -22.93
CA TYR A 520 -4.11 15.11 -24.24
C TYR A 520 -4.08 14.07 -25.36
N SER A 521 -3.06 13.18 -25.39
CA SER A 521 -2.97 12.11 -26.39
C SER A 521 -4.07 11.05 -26.24
N HIS A 522 -4.61 10.84 -25.05
CA HIS A 522 -5.75 9.94 -24.85
C HIS A 522 -7.08 10.55 -25.30
N HIS A 523 -7.25 11.88 -25.24
CA HIS A 523 -8.42 12.56 -25.83
C HIS A 523 -8.41 12.57 -27.36
N LEU A 524 -7.24 12.40 -27.99
CA LEU A 524 -7.10 12.22 -29.44
C LEU A 524 -7.86 10.99 -29.97
N LEU A 525 -8.15 10.00 -29.11
CA LEU A 525 -9.01 8.86 -29.43
C LEU A 525 -10.46 9.29 -29.78
N GLY A 526 -10.91 10.48 -29.38
CA GLY A 526 -12.18 11.05 -29.84
C GLY A 526 -12.21 11.24 -31.36
N LEU A 527 -11.10 11.68 -31.96
CA LEU A 527 -10.94 11.76 -33.42
C LEU A 527 -10.89 10.36 -34.05
N VAL A 528 -10.30 9.38 -33.38
CA VAL A 528 -10.29 7.98 -33.84
C VAL A 528 -11.71 7.41 -33.96
N TYR A 529 -12.65 7.73 -33.05
CA TYR A 529 -14.05 7.31 -33.21
C TYR A 529 -14.73 7.96 -34.42
N VAL A 530 -14.45 9.24 -34.71
CA VAL A 530 -14.96 9.92 -35.91
C VAL A 530 -14.42 9.25 -37.18
N LEU A 531 -13.10 9.00 -37.23
CA LEU A 531 -12.46 8.30 -38.34
C LEU A 531 -12.97 6.87 -38.50
N LEU A 532 -13.26 6.16 -37.40
CA LEU A 532 -13.81 4.81 -37.42
C LEU A 532 -15.23 4.76 -37.99
N LEU A 533 -16.07 5.76 -37.72
CA LEU A 533 -17.39 5.89 -38.34
C LEU A 533 -17.28 6.18 -39.84
N ILE A 534 -16.34 7.03 -40.26
CA ILE A 534 -16.07 7.29 -41.69
C ILE A 534 -15.55 6.02 -42.39
N HIS A 535 -14.54 5.37 -41.81
CA HIS A 535 -13.96 4.11 -42.29
C HIS A 535 -14.99 2.97 -42.37
N GLY A 536 -15.93 2.91 -41.43
CA GLY A 536 -17.05 1.96 -41.47
C GLY A 536 -18.18 2.33 -42.43
N SER A 537 -18.18 3.55 -42.96
CA SER A 537 -19.21 4.07 -43.88
C SER A 537 -18.77 3.98 -45.34
N CYS A 538 -17.48 4.18 -45.62
CA CYS A 538 -16.85 3.91 -46.91
C CYS A 538 -16.34 2.46 -46.88
N LEU A 539 -17.07 1.52 -47.48
CA LEU A 539 -16.66 0.11 -47.56
C LEU A 539 -16.85 -0.38 -49.00
N TYR A 540 -15.76 -0.74 -49.68
CA TYR A 540 -15.77 -1.21 -51.08
C TYR A 540 -16.83 -2.27 -51.39
N PHE A 541 -16.94 -3.30 -50.55
CA PHE A 541 -17.79 -4.47 -50.82
C PHE A 541 -19.19 -4.41 -50.17
N VAL A 542 -19.53 -3.34 -49.45
CA VAL A 542 -20.78 -3.29 -48.65
C VAL A 542 -21.45 -1.94 -48.82
N HIS A 543 -22.33 -1.82 -49.81
CA HIS A 543 -22.99 -0.54 -50.13
C HIS A 543 -24.21 -0.24 -49.26
N LYS A 544 -24.99 -1.28 -48.89
CA LYS A 544 -26.26 -1.11 -48.15
C LYS A 544 -26.02 -0.71 -46.70
N TRP A 545 -26.61 0.41 -46.27
CA TRP A 545 -26.39 1.02 -44.95
C TRP A 545 -26.64 0.09 -43.75
N TYR A 546 -27.65 -0.79 -43.84
CA TYR A 546 -28.00 -1.72 -42.77
C TYR A 546 -27.02 -2.91 -42.65
N GLN A 547 -26.17 -3.14 -43.65
CA GLN A 547 -25.09 -4.14 -43.61
C GLN A 547 -23.78 -3.56 -43.08
N LYS A 548 -23.67 -2.23 -42.92
CA LYS A 548 -22.49 -1.54 -42.38
C LYS A 548 -22.50 -1.60 -40.85
N THR A 549 -22.07 -2.72 -40.27
CA THR A 549 -22.23 -3.02 -38.83
C THR A 549 -21.58 -2.01 -37.86
N THR A 550 -20.62 -1.20 -38.31
CA THR A 550 -19.82 -0.30 -37.45
C THR A 550 -20.66 0.63 -36.57
N TRP A 551 -21.71 1.25 -37.12
CA TRP A 551 -22.57 2.15 -36.33
C TRP A 551 -23.43 1.38 -35.30
N MET A 552 -23.78 0.12 -35.59
CA MET A 552 -24.58 -0.73 -34.69
C MET A 552 -23.80 -1.06 -33.41
N TYR A 553 -22.52 -1.44 -33.53
CA TYR A 553 -21.65 -1.70 -32.37
C TYR A 553 -21.38 -0.44 -31.54
N ILE A 554 -21.11 0.69 -32.20
CA ILE A 554 -20.59 1.89 -31.52
C ILE A 554 -21.70 2.76 -30.94
N SER A 555 -22.88 2.83 -31.57
CA SER A 555 -23.95 3.77 -31.20
C SER A 555 -24.35 3.72 -29.73
N VAL A 556 -24.70 2.55 -29.19
CA VAL A 556 -25.17 2.44 -27.80
C VAL A 556 -24.08 2.78 -26.78
N PRO A 557 -22.85 2.22 -26.82
CA PRO A 557 -21.80 2.59 -25.86
C PRO A 557 -21.32 4.04 -26.00
N LEU A 558 -21.29 4.59 -27.23
CA LEU A 558 -20.92 5.98 -27.46
C LEU A 558 -21.98 6.95 -26.91
N LEU A 559 -23.26 6.68 -27.11
CA LEU A 559 -24.37 7.46 -26.53
C LEU A 559 -24.36 7.38 -25.01
N LEU A 560 -24.15 6.19 -24.42
CA LEU A 560 -24.01 6.03 -22.97
C LEU A 560 -22.82 6.82 -22.41
N TYR A 561 -21.68 6.81 -23.10
CA TYR A 561 -20.50 7.59 -22.71
C TYR A 561 -20.76 9.11 -22.82
N ILE A 562 -21.35 9.58 -23.91
CA ILE A 562 -21.68 11.01 -24.10
C ILE A 562 -22.71 11.45 -23.04
N ALA A 563 -23.72 10.64 -22.74
CA ALA A 563 -24.68 10.92 -21.68
C ALA A 563 -24.00 10.98 -20.30
N GLU A 564 -23.11 10.04 -19.97
CA GLU A 564 -22.36 10.01 -18.71
C GLU A 564 -21.49 11.26 -18.52
N ARG A 565 -20.82 11.72 -19.59
CA ARG A 565 -20.04 12.97 -19.60
C ARG A 565 -20.91 14.23 -19.55
N SER A 566 -22.08 14.21 -20.18
CA SER A 566 -23.04 15.33 -20.13
C SER A 566 -23.63 15.50 -18.74
N ILE A 567 -24.05 14.40 -18.09
CA ILE A 567 -24.53 14.38 -16.70
C ILE A 567 -23.45 14.94 -15.76
N ARG A 568 -22.20 14.50 -15.92
CA ARG A 568 -21.06 15.02 -15.13
C ARG A 568 -20.88 16.53 -15.29
N THR A 569 -20.94 17.04 -16.51
CA THR A 569 -20.76 18.47 -16.81
C THR A 569 -21.93 19.34 -16.33
N CYS A 570 -23.15 18.80 -16.28
CA CYS A 570 -24.29 19.48 -15.67
C CYS A 570 -24.18 19.48 -14.14
N ARG A 571 -23.78 18.36 -13.54
CA ARG A 571 -23.60 18.21 -12.09
C ARG A 571 -22.50 19.12 -11.53
N SER A 572 -21.36 19.22 -12.22
CA SER A 572 -20.23 20.07 -11.77
C SER A 572 -20.58 21.56 -11.73
N LYS A 573 -21.46 22.04 -12.62
CA LYS A 573 -21.97 23.43 -12.60
C LYS A 573 -22.92 23.70 -11.43
N HIS A 574 -23.61 22.67 -10.93
CA HIS A 574 -24.56 22.80 -9.83
C HIS A 574 -23.89 22.68 -8.44
N TYR A 575 -22.84 21.87 -8.32
CA TYR A 575 -22.10 21.68 -7.08
C TYR A 575 -20.88 22.62 -6.96
N SER A 576 -21.15 23.92 -6.93
CA SER A 576 -20.20 24.90 -6.39
C SER A 576 -20.22 24.82 -4.85
N VAL A 577 -19.04 24.75 -4.23
CA VAL A 577 -18.90 24.70 -2.77
C VAL A 577 -18.14 25.92 -2.26
N LYS A 578 -18.55 26.40 -1.09
CA LYS A 578 -17.81 27.42 -0.33
C LYS A 578 -16.80 26.71 0.57
N ILE A 579 -15.60 27.26 0.67
CA ILE A 579 -14.61 26.83 1.67
C ILE A 579 -15.10 27.37 3.02
N LEU A 580 -15.24 26.47 4.01
CA LEU A 580 -15.60 26.83 5.38
C LEU A 580 -14.34 27.04 6.23
N LYS A 581 -13.34 26.17 6.04
CA LYS A 581 -12.03 26.24 6.68
C LYS A 581 -11.00 25.58 5.78
N ALA A 582 -9.84 26.22 5.62
CA ALA A 582 -8.66 25.60 5.03
C ALA A 582 -7.51 25.77 6.02
N SER A 583 -6.67 24.74 6.17
CA SER A 583 -5.49 24.82 7.04
C SER A 583 -4.35 24.01 6.45
N VAL A 584 -3.18 24.64 6.34
CA VAL A 584 -1.94 24.00 5.92
C VAL A 584 -1.26 23.36 7.13
N LEU A 585 -1.09 22.05 7.10
CA LEU A 585 -0.61 21.23 8.21
C LEU A 585 0.83 20.75 7.94
N PRO A 586 1.64 20.53 9.00
CA PRO A 586 2.93 19.86 8.90
C PRO A 586 2.84 18.52 8.14
N GLY A 587 3.93 18.13 7.48
CA GLY A 587 3.93 17.00 6.55
C GLY A 587 3.38 17.31 5.15
N ASN A 588 3.23 18.60 4.82
CA ASN A 588 2.78 19.06 3.49
C ASN A 588 1.37 18.54 3.13
N VAL A 589 0.43 18.69 4.06
CA VAL A 589 -0.98 18.32 3.88
C VAL A 589 -1.87 19.55 4.05
N ILE A 590 -2.83 19.75 3.15
CA ILE A 590 -3.89 20.74 3.27
C ILE A 590 -5.12 20.02 3.78
N SER A 591 -5.67 20.44 4.93
CA SER A 591 -7.03 20.06 5.32
C SER A 591 -8.00 21.11 4.79
N LEU A 592 -9.05 20.65 4.11
CA LEU A 592 -10.03 21.50 3.45
C LEU A 592 -11.44 21.04 3.85
N ILE A 593 -12.15 21.92 4.57
CA ILE A 593 -13.53 21.75 4.98
C ILE A 593 -14.39 22.68 4.11
N MET A 594 -15.40 22.14 3.45
CA MET A 594 -16.25 22.81 2.48
C MET A 594 -17.74 22.55 2.75
N SER A 595 -18.60 23.45 2.31
CA SER A 595 -20.06 23.31 2.42
C SER A 595 -20.56 22.08 1.65
N LYS A 596 -21.37 21.22 2.28
CA LYS A 596 -22.03 20.09 1.61
C LYS A 596 -23.12 20.61 0.65
N PRO A 597 -23.08 20.27 -0.66
CA PRO A 597 -24.12 20.72 -1.58
C PRO A 597 -25.51 20.17 -1.21
N SER A 598 -26.56 20.93 -1.49
CA SER A 598 -27.95 20.51 -1.26
C SER A 598 -28.26 19.18 -1.97
N GLY A 599 -28.71 18.18 -1.23
CA GLY A 599 -29.01 16.84 -1.76
C GLY A 599 -27.79 15.93 -1.97
N PHE A 600 -26.56 16.38 -1.65
CA PHE A 600 -25.35 15.56 -1.80
C PHE A 600 -25.29 14.43 -0.75
N LYS A 601 -25.63 13.21 -1.19
CA LYS A 601 -25.59 11.99 -0.38
C LYS A 601 -24.43 11.10 -0.82
N TYR A 602 -23.62 10.64 0.14
CA TYR A 602 -22.47 9.77 -0.09
C TYR A 602 -22.36 8.69 1.00
N ARG A 603 -21.38 7.78 0.87
CA ARG A 603 -21.04 6.71 1.83
C ARG A 603 -19.59 6.81 2.30
N SER A 604 -19.23 6.20 3.42
CA SER A 604 -17.82 6.18 3.82
C SER A 604 -16.94 5.43 2.82
N GLY A 605 -15.73 5.95 2.60
CA GLY A 605 -14.82 5.45 1.57
C GLY A 605 -15.20 5.85 0.13
N GLN A 606 -16.13 6.78 -0.11
CA GLN A 606 -16.23 7.44 -1.43
C GLN A 606 -15.19 8.54 -1.60
N TYR A 607 -14.92 8.87 -2.86
CA TYR A 607 -14.07 9.98 -3.25
C TYR A 607 -14.83 10.94 -4.16
N ILE A 608 -14.32 12.17 -4.25
CA ILE A 608 -14.80 13.24 -5.12
C ILE A 608 -13.67 13.72 -6.03
N PHE A 609 -14.01 14.36 -7.13
CA PHE A 609 -13.07 15.19 -7.87
C PHE A 609 -13.28 16.65 -7.48
N LEU A 610 -12.16 17.35 -7.24
CA LEU A 610 -12.12 18.79 -7.02
C LEU A 610 -11.54 19.50 -8.23
N GLN A 611 -12.10 20.67 -8.53
CA GLN A 611 -11.58 21.62 -9.49
C GLN A 611 -11.47 23.00 -8.84
N CYS A 612 -10.34 23.67 -9.09
CA CYS A 612 -10.07 25.06 -8.70
C CYS A 612 -9.81 25.88 -9.96
N PRO A 613 -10.80 26.64 -10.47
CA PRO A 613 -10.66 27.40 -11.73
C PRO A 613 -9.56 28.46 -11.69
N THR A 614 -9.22 28.97 -10.50
CA THR A 614 -8.12 29.92 -10.28
C THR A 614 -6.75 29.32 -10.64
N ILE A 615 -6.61 27.99 -10.55
CA ILE A 615 -5.38 27.26 -10.90
C ILE A 615 -5.50 26.70 -12.32
N SER A 616 -6.58 25.97 -12.60
CA SER A 616 -6.84 25.35 -13.91
C SER A 616 -8.34 25.12 -14.11
N PRO A 617 -8.96 25.72 -15.14
CA PRO A 617 -10.40 25.57 -15.41
C PRO A 617 -10.77 24.23 -16.06
N PHE A 618 -9.79 23.38 -16.40
CA PHE A 618 -10.02 22.09 -17.07
C PHE A 618 -9.63 20.87 -16.22
N GLU A 619 -8.75 21.03 -15.25
CA GLU A 619 -8.30 19.93 -14.41
C GLU A 619 -9.28 19.56 -13.31
N TRP A 620 -9.30 18.25 -13.00
CA TRP A 620 -10.13 17.63 -11.98
C TRP A 620 -9.27 16.58 -11.26
N HIS A 621 -9.03 16.78 -9.97
CA HIS A 621 -8.14 15.94 -9.16
C HIS A 621 -8.94 15.12 -8.12
N PRO A 622 -8.73 13.79 -8.01
CA PRO A 622 -9.50 12.93 -7.11
C PRO A 622 -8.99 12.99 -5.66
N PHE A 623 -9.91 13.10 -4.70
CA PHE A 623 -9.61 13.06 -3.26
C PHE A 623 -10.66 12.27 -2.49
N SER A 624 -10.21 11.40 -1.59
CA SER A 624 -11.07 10.66 -0.66
C SER A 624 -11.78 11.60 0.30
N ILE A 625 -13.08 11.39 0.51
CA ILE A 625 -13.85 12.14 1.50
C ILE A 625 -13.44 11.65 2.89
N THR A 626 -13.04 12.58 3.77
CA THR A 626 -12.64 12.26 5.16
C THR A 626 -13.76 12.48 6.18
N SER A 627 -14.79 13.27 5.86
CA SER A 627 -15.98 13.47 6.70
C SER A 627 -16.90 12.24 6.70
N ALA A 628 -17.63 12.00 7.79
CA ALA A 628 -18.64 10.94 7.83
C ALA A 628 -19.91 11.36 7.06
N PRO A 629 -20.68 10.42 6.47
CA PRO A 629 -21.89 10.74 5.71
C PRO A 629 -22.93 11.59 6.44
N GLY A 630 -22.97 11.49 7.78
CA GLY A 630 -23.83 12.28 8.66
C GLY A 630 -23.39 13.74 8.85
N ASP A 631 -22.13 14.09 8.59
CA ASP A 631 -21.60 15.43 8.83
C ASP A 631 -22.28 16.48 7.94
N GLU A 632 -22.50 17.69 8.45
CA GLU A 632 -23.07 18.80 7.67
C GLU A 632 -22.09 19.40 6.65
N HIS A 633 -20.80 19.14 6.81
CA HIS A 633 -19.73 19.58 5.91
C HIS A 633 -19.15 18.41 5.10
N LEU A 634 -18.45 18.73 4.01
CA LEU A 634 -17.52 17.82 3.36
C LEU A 634 -16.09 18.18 3.78
N SER A 635 -15.25 17.19 4.10
CA SER A 635 -13.82 17.41 4.33
C SER A 635 -12.96 16.51 3.47
N VAL A 636 -11.80 17.02 3.05
CA VAL A 636 -10.74 16.27 2.37
C VAL A 636 -9.37 16.66 2.94
N HIS A 637 -8.41 15.74 2.83
CA HIS A 637 -7.01 15.99 3.18
C HIS A 637 -6.12 15.73 1.95
N ILE A 638 -5.39 16.76 1.51
CA ILE A 638 -4.67 16.81 0.24
C ILE A 638 -3.17 16.90 0.51
N ARG A 639 -2.39 15.90 0.14
CA ARG A 639 -0.92 15.97 0.22
C ARG A 639 -0.36 16.75 -0.98
N THR A 640 0.54 17.69 -0.74
CA THR A 640 1.11 18.54 -1.79
C THR A 640 2.32 17.88 -2.43
N VAL A 641 2.10 17.20 -3.56
CA VAL A 641 3.10 16.35 -4.24
C VAL A 641 3.32 16.70 -5.72
N GLY A 642 2.40 17.45 -6.34
CA GLY A 642 2.47 17.89 -7.74
C GLY A 642 2.15 19.38 -7.89
N ASP A 643 2.40 19.90 -9.08
CA ASP A 643 2.13 21.28 -9.52
C ASP A 643 0.77 21.81 -9.04
N TRP A 644 -0.34 21.19 -9.43
CA TRP A 644 -1.68 21.66 -9.05
C TRP A 644 -1.89 21.73 -7.53
N THR A 645 -1.35 20.75 -6.78
CA THR A 645 -1.46 20.73 -5.31
C THR A 645 -0.54 21.74 -4.62
N GLN A 646 0.56 22.13 -5.25
CA GLN A 646 1.47 23.17 -4.76
C GLN A 646 0.88 24.56 -5.01
N GLU A 647 0.31 24.80 -6.19
CA GLU A 647 -0.45 26.03 -6.46
C GLU A 647 -1.69 26.15 -5.54
N LEU A 648 -2.39 25.04 -5.25
CA LEU A 648 -3.49 25.05 -4.28
C LEU A 648 -3.02 25.45 -2.88
N LYS A 649 -1.85 24.95 -2.44
CA LYS A 649 -1.23 25.38 -1.17
C LYS A 649 -0.96 26.87 -1.19
N ARG A 650 -0.36 27.38 -2.27
CA ARG A 650 -0.01 28.80 -2.44
C ARG A 650 -1.25 29.70 -2.37
N VAL A 651 -2.27 29.43 -3.18
CA VAL A 651 -3.52 30.22 -3.23
C VAL A 651 -4.23 30.23 -1.87
N ILE A 652 -4.21 29.11 -1.13
CA ILE A 652 -4.79 29.05 0.22
C ILE A 652 -3.95 29.87 1.22
N SER A 653 -2.61 29.74 1.21
CA SER A 653 -1.73 30.49 2.11
C SER A 653 -1.75 32.01 1.85
N GLU A 654 -1.78 32.43 0.59
CA GLU A 654 -1.88 33.85 0.21
C GLU A 654 -3.22 34.46 0.67
N GLY A 655 -4.31 33.69 0.62
CA GLY A 655 -5.60 34.10 1.20
C GLY A 655 -5.56 34.25 2.73
N ASP A 656 -4.85 33.37 3.42
CA ASP A 656 -4.79 33.32 4.89
C ASP A 656 -3.99 34.50 5.50
N HIS A 657 -2.99 35.02 4.78
CA HIS A 657 -2.28 36.25 5.17
C HIS A 657 -3.20 37.49 5.27
N SER A 658 -4.34 37.50 4.57
CA SER A 658 -5.34 38.56 4.69
C SER A 658 -6.22 38.46 5.96
N LEU A 659 -6.23 37.30 6.62
CA LEU A 659 -7.03 37.04 7.83
C LEU A 659 -6.27 37.37 9.13
N SER A 660 -4.96 37.06 9.19
CA SER A 660 -4.15 37.31 10.40
C SER A 660 -3.95 38.80 10.74
N LEU A 661 -3.96 39.70 9.76
CA LEU A 661 -3.76 41.15 10.00
C LEU A 661 -4.96 41.85 10.66
N VAL A 662 -6.14 41.23 10.69
CA VAL A 662 -7.37 41.86 11.22
C VAL A 662 -7.51 41.70 12.73
N HIS A 663 -6.79 40.75 13.36
CA HIS A 663 -6.92 40.49 14.80
C HIS A 663 -6.20 41.51 15.72
N GLN A 664 -5.55 42.54 15.15
CA GLN A 664 -4.78 43.54 15.89
C GLN A 664 -5.17 45.00 15.55
N ALA A 665 -6.35 45.22 14.96
CA ALA A 665 -6.83 46.55 14.56
C ALA A 665 -8.20 46.91 15.19
N ASN A 666 -8.13 47.34 16.46
CA ASN A 666 -8.98 48.31 17.16
C ASN A 666 -10.52 48.28 17.10
N PHE A 667 -11.11 48.43 18.29
CA PHE A 667 -12.43 48.99 18.55
C PHE A 667 -12.68 50.32 17.79
N ALA A 668 -13.65 50.36 16.86
CA ALA A 668 -14.46 51.55 16.55
C ALA A 668 -15.64 51.25 15.58
N GLN A 669 -16.87 51.27 16.12
CA GLN A 669 -18.20 51.43 15.48
C GLN A 669 -18.63 50.57 14.26
N PRO A 670 -19.96 50.27 14.12
CA PRO A 670 -20.48 49.41 13.07
C PRO A 670 -21.12 50.19 11.90
N GLN A 671 -20.62 50.01 10.68
CA GLN A 671 -21.37 50.32 9.45
C GLN A 671 -21.17 49.24 8.37
N ASN A 672 -22.29 48.70 7.88
CA ASN A 672 -22.51 47.85 6.70
C ASN A 672 -21.28 47.10 6.13
N MET A 673 -21.08 45.85 6.56
CA MET A 673 -19.87 45.07 6.29
C MET A 673 -20.07 43.70 5.61
N ASP A 674 -21.21 43.47 4.96
CA ASP A 674 -21.54 42.14 4.43
C ASP A 674 -21.01 41.83 3.01
N ASP A 675 -20.80 42.83 2.13
CA ASP A 675 -20.39 42.58 0.74
C ASP A 675 -18.86 42.51 0.50
N ARG A 676 -18.02 43.09 1.38
CA ARG A 676 -16.55 43.10 1.18
C ARG A 676 -15.80 41.91 1.78
N ARG A 677 -16.48 41.02 2.52
CA ARG A 677 -15.87 39.88 3.21
C ARG A 677 -15.65 38.64 2.33
N LEU A 678 -16.15 38.63 1.09
CA LEU A 678 -16.21 37.44 0.23
C LEU A 678 -15.16 37.40 -0.92
N CYS A 679 -14.16 38.29 -0.90
CA CYS A 679 -13.30 38.54 -2.07
C CYS A 679 -11.94 37.81 -2.11
N SER A 680 -11.58 36.97 -1.14
CA SER A 680 -10.23 36.37 -1.04
C SER A 680 -10.14 34.83 -1.00
N GLN A 681 -11.24 34.09 -1.21
CA GLN A 681 -11.20 32.62 -1.26
C GLN A 681 -11.47 32.07 -2.67
N PRO A 682 -10.70 31.07 -3.15
CA PRO A 682 -10.90 30.48 -4.46
C PRO A 682 -12.22 29.69 -4.50
N LYS A 683 -12.97 29.84 -5.60
CA LYS A 683 -14.17 29.02 -5.85
C LYS A 683 -13.75 27.59 -6.14
N LEU A 684 -14.42 26.63 -5.52
CA LEU A 684 -14.21 25.20 -5.78
C LEU A 684 -15.48 24.56 -6.36
N PHE A 685 -15.27 23.61 -7.27
CA PHE A 685 -16.33 22.75 -7.80
C PHE A 685 -16.08 21.31 -7.39
N VAL A 686 -17.17 20.62 -7.01
CA VAL A 686 -17.17 19.21 -6.59
C VAL A 686 -17.87 18.36 -7.64
N ASP A 687 -17.26 17.24 -8.02
CA ASP A 687 -17.88 16.22 -8.84
C ASP A 687 -17.81 14.84 -8.17
N GLY A 688 -18.96 14.19 -7.96
CA GLY A 688 -19.07 12.91 -7.29
C GLY A 688 -20.43 12.72 -6.61
N PRO A 689 -20.52 11.83 -5.60
CA PRO A 689 -19.46 10.94 -5.12
C PRO A 689 -19.23 9.72 -6.04
N TYR A 690 -18.05 9.10 -5.94
CA TYR A 690 -17.65 7.96 -6.79
C TYR A 690 -17.36 6.66 -6.00
N GLY A 691 -17.63 5.52 -6.64
CA GLY A 691 -17.46 4.17 -6.08
C GLY A 691 -16.00 3.71 -5.93
N ALA A 692 -15.66 3.09 -4.80
CA ALA A 692 -14.35 2.55 -4.43
C ALA A 692 -14.49 1.30 -3.51
N PRO A 693 -13.50 0.38 -3.48
CA PRO A 693 -13.55 -0.87 -2.69
C PRO A 693 -13.93 -0.69 -1.21
N ALA A 694 -13.38 0.30 -0.54
CA ALA A 694 -13.60 0.62 0.88
C ALA A 694 -15.07 0.80 1.29
N GLN A 695 -15.98 1.10 0.37
CA GLN A 695 -17.42 1.31 0.63
C GLN A 695 -18.14 0.06 1.13
N ASP A 696 -17.47 -1.09 1.04
CA ASP A 696 -18.03 -2.41 1.29
C ASP A 696 -17.61 -3.01 2.63
N TYR A 697 -16.99 -2.19 3.48
CA TYR A 697 -16.61 -2.54 4.84
C TYR A 697 -17.77 -3.19 5.64
N ARG A 698 -19.02 -2.71 5.45
CA ARG A 698 -20.23 -3.23 6.11
C ARG A 698 -20.58 -4.69 5.76
N ASN A 699 -19.94 -5.29 4.76
CA ASN A 699 -20.16 -6.70 4.38
C ASN A 699 -19.30 -7.68 5.21
N TYR A 700 -18.34 -7.17 5.98
CA TYR A 700 -17.38 -7.94 6.75
C TYR A 700 -17.68 -7.85 8.25
N ASP A 701 -17.40 -8.94 8.96
CA ASP A 701 -17.65 -9.06 10.41
C ASP A 701 -16.56 -8.30 11.19
N VAL A 702 -15.32 -8.38 10.68
CA VAL A 702 -14.14 -7.69 11.22
C VAL A 702 -13.42 -6.96 10.08
N LEU A 703 -12.87 -5.78 10.36
CA LEU A 703 -12.06 -5.03 9.40
C LEU A 703 -10.58 -5.04 9.79
N LEU A 704 -9.72 -5.16 8.78
CA LEU A 704 -8.30 -4.82 8.87
C LEU A 704 -8.03 -3.70 7.86
N LEU A 705 -7.93 -2.47 8.36
CA LEU A 705 -7.73 -1.25 7.57
C LEU A 705 -6.24 -0.85 7.64
N VAL A 706 -5.56 -0.80 6.50
CA VAL A 706 -4.11 -0.53 6.43
C VAL A 706 -3.84 0.67 5.53
N GLY A 707 -3.46 1.81 6.13
CA GLY A 707 -3.16 3.05 5.43
C GLY A 707 -1.68 3.42 5.48
N LEU A 708 -1.06 3.73 4.34
CA LEU A 708 0.30 4.27 4.29
C LEU A 708 0.28 5.79 4.09
N GLY A 709 0.79 6.56 5.07
CA GLY A 709 0.83 8.03 5.00
C GLY A 709 -0.56 8.63 4.74
N ILE A 710 -0.70 9.44 3.68
CA ILE A 710 -2.00 10.01 3.26
C ILE A 710 -3.04 8.94 2.84
N GLY A 711 -2.60 7.70 2.61
CA GLY A 711 -3.49 6.56 2.35
C GLY A 711 -4.41 6.18 3.51
N ALA A 712 -4.27 6.79 4.69
CA ALA A 712 -5.27 6.68 5.75
C ALA A 712 -6.60 7.39 5.43
N THR A 713 -6.61 8.37 4.52
CA THR A 713 -7.78 9.23 4.22
C THR A 713 -9.13 8.50 3.96
N PRO A 714 -9.25 7.45 3.13
CA PRO A 714 -10.54 6.77 2.94
C PRO A 714 -11.05 6.07 4.22
N PHE A 715 -10.14 5.63 5.09
CA PHE A 715 -10.47 4.92 6.32
C PHE A 715 -10.99 5.86 7.41
N VAL A 716 -10.61 7.14 7.40
CA VAL A 716 -11.11 8.16 8.35
C VAL A 716 -12.64 8.22 8.34
N SER A 717 -13.21 8.34 7.15
CA SER A 717 -14.66 8.39 6.97
C SER A 717 -15.35 7.09 7.41
N ILE A 718 -14.67 5.94 7.31
CA ILE A 718 -15.19 4.63 7.76
C ILE A 718 -15.19 4.55 9.29
N LEU A 719 -14.09 4.94 9.95
CA LEU A 719 -13.98 4.92 11.42
C LEU A 719 -15.06 5.81 12.06
N LYS A 720 -15.23 7.04 11.57
CA LYS A 720 -16.28 7.95 12.05
C LYS A 720 -17.70 7.41 11.81
N ASP A 721 -17.98 6.83 10.65
CA ASP A 721 -19.31 6.28 10.32
C ASP A 721 -19.64 5.01 11.10
N LEU A 722 -18.64 4.20 11.47
CA LEU A 722 -18.81 3.09 12.40
C LEU A 722 -19.25 3.59 13.79
N LEU A 723 -18.58 4.60 14.33
CA LEU A 723 -18.89 5.20 15.64
C LEU A 723 -20.24 5.93 15.67
N ASN A 724 -20.55 6.70 14.62
CA ASN A 724 -21.85 7.37 14.51
C ASN A 724 -23.01 6.35 14.38
N SER A 725 -22.79 5.23 13.68
CA SER A 725 -23.79 4.17 13.54
C SER A 725 -24.06 3.44 14.86
N THR A 726 -23.05 3.24 15.71
CA THR A 726 -23.25 2.59 17.02
C THR A 726 -23.96 3.49 18.01
N ARG A 727 -23.62 4.79 18.08
CA ARG A 727 -24.33 5.76 18.93
C ARG A 727 -25.83 5.86 18.59
N THR A 728 -26.13 5.96 17.28
CA THR A 728 -27.52 6.06 16.78
C THR A 728 -28.34 4.79 17.06
N ALA A 729 -27.69 3.65 17.31
CA ALA A 729 -28.37 2.41 17.69
C ALA A 729 -28.77 2.35 19.19
N GLU A 730 -28.21 3.22 20.03
CA GLU A 730 -28.44 3.26 21.49
C GLU A 730 -29.47 4.31 21.91
N GLU A 731 -29.65 5.37 21.12
CA GLU A 731 -30.62 6.45 21.41
C GLU A 731 -32.13 6.06 21.46
N PRO A 732 -32.66 4.87 21.02
CA PRO A 732 -34.10 4.60 21.08
C PRO A 732 -34.59 3.90 22.38
N MET A 733 -33.83 3.86 23.48
CA MET A 733 -34.24 3.11 24.69
C MET A 733 -34.54 3.92 25.97
N ASP A 734 -34.07 5.17 26.09
CA ASP A 734 -34.14 5.95 27.35
C ASP A 734 -35.22 7.06 27.38
N SER A 735 -36.33 6.89 26.67
CA SER A 735 -37.42 7.91 26.59
C SER A 735 -38.81 7.43 27.06
N ASN A 736 -38.87 6.41 27.92
CA ASN A 736 -40.11 5.95 28.57
C ASN A 736 -39.95 5.85 30.09
N THR A 737 -39.88 7.00 30.77
CA THR A 737 -40.12 7.09 32.22
C THR A 737 -41.08 8.25 32.49
N GLU A 738 -42.02 8.04 33.42
CA GLU A 738 -43.14 8.95 33.78
C GLU A 738 -44.23 9.05 32.69
N THR A 739 -45.47 8.61 32.90
CA THR A 739 -46.33 8.89 34.07
C THR A 739 -47.28 7.73 34.42
N SER A 740 -47.83 7.76 35.64
CA SER A 740 -48.68 6.74 36.25
C SER A 740 -50.18 6.92 35.94
N THR A 741 -50.95 5.82 35.85
CA THR A 741 -52.03 5.45 36.81
C THR A 741 -52.83 4.18 36.44
N SER A 742 -53.06 3.35 37.48
CA SER A 742 -54.20 2.44 37.76
C SER A 742 -54.87 1.53 36.70
N SER A 743 -54.75 0.22 37.01
CA SER A 743 -55.83 -0.79 37.14
C SER A 743 -56.53 -1.44 35.93
N ASP A 744 -56.38 -2.77 35.92
CA ASP A 744 -57.41 -3.81 35.70
C ASP A 744 -57.42 -4.67 34.41
N SER A 745 -57.83 -5.93 34.65
CA SER A 745 -58.11 -7.04 33.73
C SER A 745 -56.93 -7.81 33.10
N LEU A 746 -56.53 -8.90 33.79
CA LEU A 746 -56.07 -10.13 33.13
C LEU A 746 -57.15 -10.66 32.18
N ASN A 747 -56.77 -11.05 30.96
CA ASN A 747 -57.21 -12.27 30.25
C ASN A 747 -56.45 -12.36 28.91
N SER A 748 -55.57 -13.35 28.73
CA SER A 748 -55.88 -14.70 28.22
C SER A 748 -55.82 -14.80 26.68
N PHE A 749 -54.72 -15.40 26.21
CA PHE A 749 -54.57 -16.22 24.99
C PHE A 749 -55.46 -15.91 23.76
N THR A 750 -54.84 -15.45 22.67
CA THR A 750 -54.89 -16.17 21.38
C THR A 750 -53.76 -15.75 20.43
N SER A 751 -53.35 -16.71 19.61
CA SER A 751 -52.35 -16.64 18.54
C SER A 751 -52.46 -15.42 17.61
N SER A 752 -51.32 -14.78 17.31
CA SER A 752 -51.19 -13.86 16.17
C SER A 752 -50.02 -14.27 15.27
N ASN A 753 -50.33 -14.98 14.19
CA ASN A 753 -49.44 -15.07 13.03
C ASN A 753 -49.25 -13.66 12.44
N LEU A 754 -48.08 -13.05 12.64
CA LEU A 754 -47.70 -11.82 11.95
C LEU A 754 -46.33 -11.99 11.30
N THR A 755 -46.31 -11.64 10.02
CA THR A 755 -45.16 -11.69 9.10
C THR A 755 -43.96 -10.91 9.63
N PRO A 756 -42.71 -11.37 9.40
CA PRO A 756 -41.52 -10.58 9.71
C PRO A 756 -41.38 -9.42 8.73
N THR A 757 -42.03 -8.29 9.00
CA THR A 757 -41.82 -7.03 8.29
C THR A 757 -40.36 -6.58 8.43
N ASP A 758 -39.74 -6.28 7.30
CA ASP A 758 -38.32 -5.92 7.09
C ASP A 758 -37.60 -5.33 8.31
N LYS A 759 -36.96 -6.20 9.11
CA LYS A 759 -36.01 -5.74 10.13
C LYS A 759 -34.82 -5.08 9.43
N LYS A 760 -34.53 -3.83 9.82
CA LYS A 760 -33.30 -3.10 9.51
C LYS A 760 -32.12 -4.06 9.46
N LYS A 761 -31.35 -4.09 8.35
CA LYS A 761 -30.13 -4.90 8.26
C LYS A 761 -29.17 -4.46 9.38
N SER A 762 -29.09 -5.27 10.43
CA SER A 762 -28.16 -5.08 11.53
C SER A 762 -26.74 -5.00 10.99
N GLN A 763 -25.95 -4.08 11.54
CA GLN A 763 -24.56 -3.89 11.19
C GLN A 763 -23.78 -5.18 11.49
N ARG A 764 -23.22 -5.83 10.45
CA ARG A 764 -22.41 -7.05 10.62
C ARG A 764 -21.04 -6.78 11.25
N THR A 765 -20.48 -5.60 10.98
CA THR A 765 -19.15 -5.23 11.43
C THR A 765 -19.14 -4.90 12.91
N THR A 766 -18.50 -5.73 13.72
CA THR A 766 -18.39 -5.58 15.18
C THR A 766 -17.09 -4.92 15.62
N ASN A 767 -16.01 -5.11 14.85
CA ASN A 767 -14.65 -4.66 15.22
C ASN A 767 -13.86 -4.16 14.01
N ALA A 768 -13.01 -3.16 14.22
CA ALA A 768 -12.07 -2.65 13.23
C ALA A 768 -10.65 -2.56 13.81
N HIS A 769 -9.68 -3.11 13.10
CA HIS A 769 -8.25 -2.98 13.37
C HIS A 769 -7.67 -2.00 12.35
N PHE A 770 -7.21 -0.83 12.79
CA PHE A 770 -6.70 0.20 11.90
C PHE A 770 -5.20 0.41 12.13
N TYR A 771 -4.42 0.04 11.12
CA TYR A 771 -2.97 0.18 11.08
C TYR A 771 -2.58 1.36 10.19
N TRP A 772 -2.12 2.44 10.81
CA TRP A 772 -1.55 3.57 10.10
C TRP A 772 -0.03 3.54 10.16
N VAL A 773 0.61 3.54 9.00
CA VAL A 773 2.06 3.45 8.88
C VAL A 773 2.58 4.68 8.15
N THR A 774 3.46 5.44 8.80
CA THR A 774 4.12 6.61 8.21
C THR A 774 5.64 6.50 8.32
N ARG A 775 6.36 7.30 7.53
CA ARG A 775 7.82 7.51 7.63
C ARG A 775 8.16 8.92 8.10
N GLU A 776 7.22 9.86 8.02
CA GLU A 776 7.45 11.27 8.34
C GLU A 776 6.79 11.58 9.68
N PRO A 777 7.53 11.94 10.75
CA PRO A 777 6.94 12.27 12.05
C PRO A 777 6.02 13.50 11.96
N GLY A 778 6.31 14.44 11.07
CA GLY A 778 5.43 15.58 10.77
C GLY A 778 4.03 15.17 10.24
N SER A 779 3.84 13.92 9.78
CA SER A 779 2.51 13.44 9.39
C SER A 779 1.55 13.30 10.57
N PHE A 780 2.03 13.11 11.81
CA PHE A 780 1.13 12.94 12.96
C PHE A 780 0.21 14.14 13.16
N GLU A 781 0.66 15.35 12.85
CA GLU A 781 -0.11 16.59 13.08
C GLU A 781 -1.43 16.62 12.30
N TRP A 782 -1.45 16.19 11.03
CA TRP A 782 -2.69 16.26 10.23
C TRP A 782 -3.74 15.23 10.66
N PHE A 783 -3.30 14.11 11.25
CA PHE A 783 -4.19 13.02 11.65
C PHE A 783 -4.49 13.03 13.17
N LYS A 784 -3.75 13.84 13.96
CA LYS A 784 -3.90 14.03 15.40
C LYS A 784 -5.36 14.19 15.84
N GLY A 785 -6.02 15.26 15.37
CA GLY A 785 -7.39 15.56 15.80
C GLY A 785 -8.39 14.45 15.46
N VAL A 786 -8.16 13.70 14.38
CA VAL A 786 -9.01 12.54 14.02
C VAL A 786 -8.74 11.35 14.94
N MET A 787 -7.49 11.08 15.30
CA MET A 787 -7.16 9.99 16.22
C MET A 787 -7.71 10.23 17.62
N ASP A 788 -7.58 11.45 18.12
CA ASP A 788 -8.12 11.81 19.44
C ASP A 788 -9.66 11.77 19.44
N GLU A 789 -10.31 12.30 18.40
CA GLU A 789 -11.78 12.21 18.22
C GLU A 789 -12.27 10.74 18.18
N VAL A 790 -11.63 9.87 17.39
CA VAL A 790 -12.00 8.44 17.29
C VAL A 790 -11.74 7.72 18.63
N ALA A 791 -10.63 8.03 19.31
CA ALA A 791 -10.29 7.43 20.61
C ALA A 791 -11.20 7.90 21.75
N GLU A 792 -11.74 9.13 21.68
CA GLU A 792 -12.71 9.65 22.66
C GLU A 792 -14.13 9.12 22.41
N MET A 793 -14.52 8.93 21.16
CA MET A 793 -15.84 8.40 20.78
C MET A 793 -15.96 6.87 20.96
N ASP A 794 -14.86 6.09 20.93
CA ASP A 794 -14.92 4.62 21.05
C ASP A 794 -15.05 4.13 22.50
N HIS A 795 -16.19 4.40 23.13
CA HIS A 795 -16.51 3.94 24.48
C HIS A 795 -16.58 2.41 24.61
N LYS A 796 -16.69 1.67 23.49
CA LYS A 796 -16.85 0.20 23.46
C LYS A 796 -15.56 -0.54 23.11
N SER A 797 -14.46 0.16 22.86
CA SER A 797 -13.20 -0.42 22.37
C SER A 797 -13.38 -1.32 21.14
N GLN A 798 -14.24 -0.90 20.21
CA GLN A 798 -14.50 -1.60 18.95
C GLN A 798 -13.42 -1.36 17.89
N ILE A 799 -12.65 -0.28 18.04
CA ILE A 799 -11.65 0.20 17.07
C ILE A 799 -10.25 0.13 17.71
N GLU A 800 -9.44 -0.83 17.27
CA GLU A 800 -8.04 -0.93 17.68
C GLU A 800 -7.16 -0.08 16.74
N LEU A 801 -6.77 1.11 17.21
CA LEU A 801 -5.89 2.04 16.49
C LEU A 801 -4.42 1.68 16.75
N HIS A 802 -3.65 1.52 15.67
CA HIS A 802 -2.23 1.15 15.69
C HIS A 802 -1.41 2.07 14.79
N ASN A 803 -0.66 2.99 15.40
CA ASN A 803 0.26 3.89 14.70
C ASN A 803 1.64 3.24 14.57
N TYR A 804 2.31 3.41 13.43
CA TYR A 804 3.69 2.95 13.20
C TYR A 804 4.53 4.02 12.52
N LEU A 805 5.68 4.35 13.13
CA LEU A 805 6.68 5.26 12.57
C LEU A 805 7.90 4.48 12.09
N THR A 806 7.98 4.31 10.77
CA THR A 806 8.99 3.49 10.08
C THR A 806 10.35 4.16 9.89
N SER A 807 10.53 5.41 10.32
CA SER A 807 11.83 6.09 10.36
C SER A 807 12.64 5.81 11.62
N VAL A 808 11.99 5.31 12.68
CA VAL A 808 12.61 5.01 13.97
C VAL A 808 13.08 3.56 13.97
N TYR A 809 14.27 3.28 14.53
CA TYR A 809 14.81 1.93 14.63
C TYR A 809 13.91 1.03 15.50
N GLU A 810 14.00 -0.28 15.30
CA GLU A 810 13.13 -1.26 15.95
C GLU A 810 13.09 -1.13 17.48
N GLU A 811 11.94 -1.47 18.07
CA GLU A 811 11.67 -1.57 19.50
C GLU A 811 12.62 -2.55 20.23
N GLY A 812 13.88 -2.17 20.40
CA GLY A 812 14.96 -2.97 20.96
C GLY A 812 16.36 -2.61 20.47
N ASP A 813 16.47 -1.74 19.46
CA ASP A 813 17.72 -1.07 19.09
C ASP A 813 18.14 -0.10 20.22
N ALA A 814 19.44 -0.01 20.50
CA ALA A 814 19.98 0.91 21.51
C ALA A 814 19.57 2.37 21.23
N ARG A 815 19.56 2.79 19.96
CA ARG A 815 19.16 4.14 19.52
C ARG A 815 17.70 4.48 19.79
N SER A 816 16.82 3.48 19.85
CA SER A 816 15.38 3.66 20.13
C SER A 816 15.01 3.37 21.58
N THR A 817 15.95 2.89 22.40
CA THR A 817 15.63 2.35 23.73
C THR A 817 15.11 3.43 24.67
N LEU A 818 15.82 4.56 24.83
CA LEU A 818 15.34 5.67 25.65
C LEU A 818 14.05 6.29 25.15
N ILE A 819 13.89 6.43 23.82
CA ILE A 819 12.65 6.96 23.23
C ILE A 819 11.46 6.07 23.62
N THR A 820 11.63 4.75 23.54
CA THR A 820 10.61 3.78 23.94
C THR A 820 10.30 3.83 25.45
N MET A 821 11.31 4.12 26.29
CA MET A 821 11.16 4.26 27.75
C MET A 821 10.43 5.55 28.11
N VAL A 822 10.88 6.70 27.60
CA VAL A 822 10.22 8.01 27.76
C VAL A 822 8.76 7.93 27.31
N GLN A 823 8.51 7.28 26.17
CA GLN A 823 7.15 7.08 25.65
C GLN A 823 6.28 6.23 26.58
N ALA A 824 6.84 5.13 27.12
CA ALA A 824 6.11 4.26 28.04
C ALA A 824 5.77 4.96 29.36
N LEU A 825 6.72 5.75 29.91
CA LEU A 825 6.51 6.55 31.12
C LEU A 825 5.50 7.69 30.89
N ASN A 826 5.65 8.46 29.81
CA ASN A 826 4.75 9.57 29.50
C ASN A 826 3.32 9.08 29.21
N HIS A 827 3.17 7.95 28.49
CA HIS A 827 1.86 7.37 28.26
C HIS A 827 1.24 6.82 29.55
N ALA A 828 2.04 6.22 30.45
CA ALA A 828 1.55 5.77 31.75
C ALA A 828 1.14 6.92 32.70
N LYS A 829 1.84 8.06 32.67
CA LYS A 829 1.59 9.23 33.53
C LYS A 829 0.51 10.17 33.00
N HIS A 830 0.54 10.46 31.71
CA HIS A 830 -0.32 11.46 31.05
C HIS A 830 -1.37 10.87 30.09
N GLY A 831 -1.29 9.58 29.75
CA GLY A 831 -2.19 8.93 28.79
C GLY A 831 -1.93 9.30 27.32
N VAL A 832 -0.80 9.96 27.02
CA VAL A 832 -0.50 10.56 25.72
C VAL A 832 0.85 10.09 25.16
N ASP A 833 0.90 9.84 23.87
CA ASP A 833 2.07 9.42 23.11
C ASP A 833 3.01 10.61 22.79
N ILE A 834 4.32 10.46 23.01
CA ILE A 834 5.29 11.57 22.87
C ILE A 834 5.55 12.02 21.44
N LEU A 835 5.26 11.20 20.42
CA LEU A 835 5.54 11.53 19.02
C LEU A 835 4.31 12.09 18.31
N SER A 836 3.16 11.45 18.51
CA SER A 836 1.90 11.90 17.93
C SER A 836 1.18 12.95 18.77
N GLY A 837 1.45 13.01 20.08
CA GLY A 837 0.70 13.84 21.01
C GLY A 837 -0.77 13.42 21.14
N THR A 838 -1.10 12.15 20.83
CA THR A 838 -2.46 11.58 20.89
C THR A 838 -2.60 10.54 21.99
N ARG A 839 -3.83 10.13 22.30
CA ARG A 839 -4.11 8.99 23.19
C ARG A 839 -3.59 7.64 22.64
N VAL A 840 -3.38 7.55 21.32
CA VAL A 840 -2.97 6.35 20.59
C VAL A 840 -1.45 6.21 20.58
N ARG A 841 -0.95 5.11 21.17
CA ARG A 841 0.48 4.81 21.21
C ARG A 841 1.07 4.51 19.81
N THR A 842 2.23 5.08 19.54
CA THR A 842 3.01 4.85 18.30
C THR A 842 4.00 3.69 18.47
N HIS A 843 4.03 2.74 17.54
CA HIS A 843 5.05 1.70 17.45
C HIS A 843 6.18 2.11 16.50
N PHE A 844 7.37 1.53 16.68
CA PHE A 844 8.54 1.82 15.85
C PHE A 844 8.81 0.72 14.82
N ALA A 845 9.63 1.03 13.82
CA ALA A 845 9.86 0.20 12.63
C ALA A 845 8.57 -0.20 11.89
N ARG A 846 8.60 -1.32 11.15
CA ARG A 846 7.49 -1.82 10.33
C ARG A 846 6.67 -2.86 11.10
N PRO A 847 5.33 -2.93 10.92
CA PRO A 847 4.54 -4.03 11.48
C PRO A 847 5.01 -5.39 10.96
N ASN A 848 5.10 -6.39 11.83
CA ASN A 848 5.21 -7.78 11.39
C ASN A 848 3.82 -8.27 10.94
N TRP A 849 3.53 -8.18 9.64
CA TRP A 849 2.22 -8.52 9.11
C TRP A 849 1.82 -9.99 9.34
N LYS A 850 2.78 -10.92 9.38
CA LYS A 850 2.50 -12.33 9.67
C LYS A 850 1.99 -12.52 11.10
N GLU A 851 2.59 -11.84 12.07
CA GLU A 851 2.09 -11.82 13.45
C GLU A 851 0.74 -11.12 13.56
N VAL A 852 0.55 -9.97 12.89
CA VAL A 852 -0.72 -9.22 12.90
C VAL A 852 -1.88 -10.09 12.40
N PHE A 853 -1.74 -10.75 11.25
CA PHE A 853 -2.79 -11.63 10.74
C PHE A 853 -3.00 -12.86 11.64
N THR A 854 -1.94 -13.46 12.18
CA THR A 854 -2.04 -14.60 13.12
C THR A 854 -2.78 -14.21 14.42
N LYS A 855 -2.52 -13.00 14.93
CA LYS A 855 -3.23 -12.42 16.09
C LYS A 855 -4.71 -12.15 15.77
N ILE A 856 -5.03 -11.63 14.58
CA ILE A 856 -6.42 -11.39 14.16
C ILE A 856 -7.16 -12.73 13.98
N ALA A 857 -6.53 -13.72 13.37
CA ALA A 857 -7.11 -15.05 13.15
C ALA A 857 -7.37 -15.81 14.46
N SER A 858 -6.51 -15.66 15.47
CA SER A 858 -6.72 -16.26 16.80
C SER A 858 -7.73 -15.50 17.65
N LYS A 859 -7.86 -14.17 17.48
CA LYS A 859 -8.84 -13.32 18.17
C LYS A 859 -10.27 -13.46 17.61
N HIS A 860 -10.41 -13.69 16.30
CA HIS A 860 -11.70 -13.71 15.60
C HIS A 860 -11.93 -15.00 14.78
N PRO A 861 -11.88 -16.19 15.41
CA PRO A 861 -12.06 -17.46 14.70
C PRO A 861 -13.41 -17.53 13.99
N PHE A 862 -13.45 -18.20 12.83
CA PHE A 862 -14.65 -18.38 11.98
C PHE A 862 -15.26 -17.08 11.41
N SER A 863 -14.60 -15.93 11.58
CA SER A 863 -15.08 -14.63 11.06
C SER A 863 -14.60 -14.36 9.62
N THR A 864 -15.31 -13.50 8.88
CA THR A 864 -14.84 -12.99 7.59
C THR A 864 -14.20 -11.60 7.78
N VAL A 865 -12.89 -11.53 7.60
CA VAL A 865 -12.08 -10.31 7.75
C VAL A 865 -11.93 -9.60 6.40
N GLY A 866 -12.40 -8.35 6.33
CA GLY A 866 -12.15 -7.47 5.18
C GLY A 866 -10.82 -6.75 5.34
N VAL A 867 -9.82 -7.11 4.52
CA VAL A 867 -8.49 -6.47 4.53
C VAL A 867 -8.47 -5.38 3.47
N PHE A 868 -8.55 -4.12 3.89
CA PHE A 868 -8.54 -2.96 2.99
C PHE A 868 -7.19 -2.25 3.07
N TYR A 869 -6.51 -2.10 1.94
CA TYR A 869 -5.18 -1.50 1.86
C TYR A 869 -5.14 -0.29 0.94
N CYS A 870 -4.59 0.82 1.42
CA CYS A 870 -4.33 2.03 0.63
C CYS A 870 -2.88 2.51 0.80
N GLY A 871 -2.07 2.35 -0.24
CA GLY A 871 -0.64 2.70 -0.22
C GLY A 871 0.18 2.13 -1.37
N MET A 872 1.51 2.17 -1.20
CA MET A 872 2.49 1.72 -2.19
C MET A 872 2.29 0.26 -2.66
N PRO A 873 2.60 -0.09 -3.93
CA PRO A 873 2.32 -1.43 -4.45
C PRO A 873 3.04 -2.61 -3.80
N MET A 874 4.23 -2.42 -3.20
CA MET A 874 5.04 -3.53 -2.67
C MET A 874 4.33 -4.27 -1.54
N LEU A 875 3.94 -3.55 -0.48
CA LEU A 875 3.19 -4.11 0.64
C LEU A 875 1.83 -4.68 0.22
N ALA A 876 1.24 -4.19 -0.88
CA ALA A 876 0.01 -4.79 -1.41
C ALA A 876 0.21 -6.22 -1.97
N LYS A 877 1.41 -6.58 -2.46
CA LYS A 877 1.71 -7.97 -2.85
C LYS A 877 1.77 -8.86 -1.60
N GLU A 878 2.54 -8.44 -0.60
CA GLU A 878 2.73 -9.12 0.69
C GLU A 878 1.40 -9.37 1.44
N LEU A 879 0.60 -8.32 1.68
CA LEU A 879 -0.70 -8.44 2.37
C LEU A 879 -1.67 -9.36 1.61
N LYS A 880 -1.65 -9.35 0.28
CA LYS A 880 -2.49 -10.22 -0.55
C LYS A 880 -2.06 -11.68 -0.45
N MET A 881 -0.74 -11.95 -0.41
CA MET A 881 -0.21 -13.30 -0.18
C MET A 881 -0.57 -13.81 1.21
N LEU A 882 -0.32 -13.03 2.27
CA LEU A 882 -0.67 -13.39 3.65
C LEU A 882 -2.17 -13.62 3.83
N SER A 883 -3.01 -12.79 3.21
CA SER A 883 -4.47 -12.98 3.20
C SER A 883 -4.87 -14.33 2.60
N HIS A 884 -4.23 -14.74 1.49
CA HIS A 884 -4.50 -16.03 0.87
C HIS A 884 -3.98 -17.19 1.73
N GLU A 885 -2.71 -17.13 2.16
CA GLU A 885 -2.07 -18.16 2.98
C GLU A 885 -2.85 -18.45 4.27
N LEU A 886 -3.18 -17.41 5.04
CA LEU A 886 -3.83 -17.57 6.34
C LEU A 886 -5.33 -17.84 6.24
N SER A 887 -5.97 -17.55 5.10
CA SER A 887 -7.33 -18.04 4.82
C SER A 887 -7.40 -19.55 4.60
N HIS A 888 -6.31 -20.19 4.18
CA HIS A 888 -6.24 -21.66 4.05
C HIS A 888 -5.70 -22.33 5.31
N LYS A 889 -4.78 -21.67 6.04
CA LYS A 889 -4.15 -22.22 7.26
C LYS A 889 -4.95 -22.02 8.55
N THR A 890 -5.93 -21.12 8.57
CA THR A 890 -6.69 -20.78 9.80
C THR A 890 -8.20 -20.90 9.59
N SER A 891 -8.98 -20.90 10.68
CA SER A 891 -10.44 -20.86 10.62
C SER A 891 -11.01 -19.50 10.19
N THR A 892 -10.17 -18.48 9.96
CA THR A 892 -10.57 -17.10 9.66
C THR A 892 -10.33 -16.80 8.19
N ARG A 893 -11.35 -16.28 7.49
CA ARG A 893 -11.26 -15.97 6.05
C ARG A 893 -10.91 -14.49 5.85
N PHE A 894 -9.81 -14.23 5.15
CA PHE A 894 -9.34 -12.88 4.82
C PHE A 894 -9.65 -12.55 3.34
N GLU A 895 -10.35 -11.44 3.08
CA GLU A 895 -10.56 -10.93 1.73
C GLU A 895 -9.79 -9.63 1.51
N PHE A 896 -8.81 -9.66 0.59
CA PHE A 896 -7.95 -8.52 0.29
C PHE A 896 -8.54 -7.58 -0.77
N HIS A 897 -8.65 -6.30 -0.42
CA HIS A 897 -9.09 -5.20 -1.27
C HIS A 897 -8.01 -4.12 -1.31
N LYS A 898 -7.72 -3.63 -2.52
CA LYS A 898 -6.74 -2.57 -2.73
C LYS A 898 -7.42 -1.30 -3.23
N GLU A 899 -7.19 -0.20 -2.52
CA GLU A 899 -7.49 1.14 -3.00
C GLU A 899 -6.46 1.61 -4.03
N TYR A 900 -6.93 2.38 -5.01
CA TYR A 900 -6.13 2.94 -6.10
C TYR A 900 -6.31 4.47 -6.14
N PHE A 901 -5.70 5.14 -5.15
CA PHE A 901 -5.57 6.59 -5.06
C PHE A 901 -4.11 7.01 -5.24
#